data_AF-A0A7Y9GQW9-F1
#
_entry.id   AF-A0A7Y9GQW9-F1
#
_cell.length_a   1.000
_cell.length_b   1.000
_cell.length_c   1.000
_cell.angle_alpha   90.00
_cell.angle_beta   90.00
_cell.angle_gamma   90.00
#
_symmetry.space_group_name_H-M   'P 1'
#
loop_
_entity.id
_entity.type
_entity.pdbx_description
1 polymer ?
#
loop_
_entity_poly.entity_id
_entity_poly.type
_entity_poly.pdbx_seq_one_letter_code
_entity_poly.pdbx_strand_id
1 'polypeptide(L)'
;MASAPVTSAAVADVAPAAAPVKPMANLANFNPGNIISNAVFFNKSTMTESQIQAFLQAKVPRCEPGYTCLKDWYDTSRTTTADAMCGAYPGGVRERASRIIFKVAQACGINPQVLLTTLQKEQGLVTHVWPSEWRYTIAMGQGCPDTAACDTRYYGFFNQVYGAAWQMKRYANPPGTSQYFTWYAPGKTWNILYHPNRACGTSPVYVQNQATANLYYYTPYQPNGPALAAGYGTGDGCSSYGNRNFYNYFTDWFGSTQSLSQVLVKVGAEVSIISGNRRYGITAEAYPEYRRVFGAPVVVDAAYVSQFATSGVAATFYVRNTATGEVAMLQDGQVHPFTSCGMVGVWGGACGAALVQLEPREYNRFTRGAVMTAFARLEAGGKIHQVTGTTLQPYYDAAAVSSANGGSVPYAGVMRSSVASRYQIAARQLFAPGRMILASGDPTVWLPQSDGRLIGLPAWSLAAELGLPKAVASRVTATDLTGYAPTDPLSQYVICGGKVYFGASGRFHGLPNGVPAGFTASTLDAPTCARLTLTGPVFTTVPFVKTPTNGTVYRAENGMYRPIPSQARMIELNGGTRPTIAVISDATLSRTTVGPIYLVTGSLVRAAGDASVWFVDGDRLRGLPSWGLARAYGLPSPAREVAPDALTGFAQGPALTHLVSCGGLLYAAGGDRLSRVLSGDPAGNTVTELSAAACATLPKDGPSIPGAVFVTDGTNTAVATSRGFLRLPDTASIRRANSGTIPASKWITAAYFASLPQPSTLPGAGDLVRASDSATVSFIDGEHRLGVPNWGVPADLGVQPRYRIVAPPAVATRPLVAQLAGVFVRCGSVDYVAAQGVLSAITPAGLGGIVPVALDDATCSTLNLTGAPIAGRVFVQAAGAAQVYVTENGGLRPLRGDESATALNGGTAPRILVMDNRTVGGIPKR
;
A
#
# COMPACT_ATOMS: atom_id res chain seq x y z
N MET A 1 -44.53 30.08 29.76
CA MET A 1 -44.78 30.23 31.21
C MET A 1 -45.20 28.87 31.77
N ALA A 2 -44.95 28.66 33.07
CA ALA A 2 -45.26 27.49 33.90
C ALA A 2 -44.16 26.42 34.02
N SER A 3 -43.21 26.80 34.87
CA SER A 3 -42.30 26.02 35.72
C SER A 3 -42.87 24.71 36.28
N ALA A 4 -42.03 23.67 36.31
CA ALA A 4 -42.23 22.46 37.11
C ALA A 4 -41.20 22.42 38.26
N PRO A 5 -41.55 21.85 39.43
CA PRO A 5 -40.91 22.15 40.71
C PRO A 5 -39.71 21.25 40.99
N VAL A 6 -38.69 21.83 41.62
CA VAL A 6 -37.53 21.12 42.18
C VAL A 6 -37.87 20.70 43.60
N THR A 7 -38.04 19.40 43.82
CA THR A 7 -38.15 18.80 45.16
C THR A 7 -36.77 18.68 45.80
N SER A 8 -36.63 19.33 46.96
CA SER A 8 -35.49 19.29 47.87
C SER A 8 -35.28 17.89 48.45
N ALA A 9 -34.08 17.32 48.29
CA ALA A 9 -33.64 16.13 48.99
C ALA A 9 -32.77 16.54 50.18
N ALA A 10 -33.22 16.17 51.38
CA ALA A 10 -32.53 16.41 52.64
C ALA A 10 -31.15 15.74 52.67
N VAL A 11 -30.12 16.53 52.95
CA VAL A 11 -28.76 16.05 53.21
C VAL A 11 -28.70 15.63 54.68
N ALA A 12 -28.50 14.33 54.92
CA ALA A 12 -28.22 13.83 56.25
C ALA A 12 -26.86 14.36 56.74
N ASP A 13 -26.84 14.94 57.93
CA ASP A 13 -25.63 15.32 58.65
C ASP A 13 -24.74 14.09 58.88
N VAL A 14 -23.62 14.02 58.15
CA VAL A 14 -22.51 13.13 58.46
C VAL A 14 -21.47 13.97 59.17
N ALA A 15 -21.39 13.80 60.49
CA ALA A 15 -20.25 14.27 61.28
C ALA A 15 -18.95 13.74 60.64
N PRO A 16 -17.95 14.59 60.34
CA PRO A 16 -16.68 14.11 59.82
C PRO A 16 -15.95 13.36 60.93
N ALA A 17 -16.00 12.03 60.89
CA ALA A 17 -15.06 11.19 61.62
C ALA A 17 -13.65 11.55 61.17
N ALA A 18 -12.82 11.99 62.12
CA ALA A 18 -11.38 12.14 61.90
C ALA A 18 -10.85 10.83 61.32
N ALA A 19 -10.33 10.87 60.08
CA ALA A 19 -9.76 9.70 59.45
C ALA A 19 -8.64 9.14 60.35
N PRO A 20 -8.72 7.87 60.80
CA PRO A 20 -7.65 7.29 61.59
C PRO A 20 -6.43 7.16 60.69
N VAL A 21 -5.33 7.80 61.08
CA VAL A 21 -4.01 7.48 60.55
C VAL A 21 -3.84 5.98 60.74
N LYS A 22 -3.72 5.22 59.64
CA LYS A 22 -3.44 3.78 59.71
C LYS A 22 -2.10 3.63 60.46
N PRO A 23 -2.06 3.04 61.68
CA PRO A 23 -0.82 2.98 62.44
C PRO A 23 0.20 2.14 61.68
N MET A 24 1.37 2.69 61.41
CA MET A 24 2.54 1.94 60.91
C MET A 24 3.50 1.58 62.06
N ALA A 25 3.42 2.30 63.18
CA ALA A 25 4.19 2.04 64.38
C ALA A 25 3.79 0.69 65.01
N ASN A 26 4.70 -0.27 64.96
CA ASN A 26 4.60 -1.51 65.72
C ASN A 26 5.28 -1.33 67.07
N LEU A 27 4.51 -1.10 68.14
CA LEU A 27 5.02 -0.93 69.49
C LEU A 27 5.71 -2.18 70.06
N ALA A 28 5.59 -3.36 69.44
CA ALA A 28 6.41 -4.51 69.79
C ALA A 28 7.92 -4.24 69.56
N ASN A 29 8.26 -3.26 68.71
CA ASN A 29 9.63 -2.83 68.46
C ASN A 29 10.09 -1.69 69.38
N PHE A 30 9.26 -1.26 70.34
CA PHE A 30 9.66 -0.25 71.31
C PHE A 30 10.74 -0.84 72.24
N ASN A 31 11.94 -0.27 72.20
CA ASN A 31 13.02 -0.63 73.10
C ASN A 31 13.20 0.48 74.14
N PRO A 32 12.89 0.24 75.43
CA PRO A 32 13.04 1.27 76.47
C PRO A 32 14.49 1.73 76.64
N GLY A 33 15.48 0.90 76.29
CA GLY A 33 16.91 1.22 76.36
C GLY A 33 17.45 1.97 75.13
N ASN A 34 16.73 1.96 74.01
CA ASN A 34 17.09 2.66 72.78
C ASN A 34 15.82 3.11 72.02
N ILE A 35 15.16 4.13 72.57
CA ILE A 35 13.92 4.69 71.99
C ILE A 35 14.22 5.31 70.62
N ILE A 36 15.36 5.98 70.50
CA ILE A 36 15.87 6.59 69.27
C ILE A 36 17.40 6.64 69.32
N SER A 37 18.05 6.34 68.21
CA SER A 37 19.52 6.35 68.12
C SER A 37 20.09 7.78 68.13
N ASN A 38 21.31 7.94 68.63
CA ASN A 38 22.06 9.21 68.53
C ASN A 38 22.11 9.73 67.08
N ALA A 39 22.36 8.82 66.13
CA ALA A 39 22.49 9.15 64.72
C ALA A 39 21.21 9.72 64.11
N VAL A 40 20.02 9.29 64.56
CA VAL A 40 18.76 9.88 64.11
C VAL A 40 18.43 11.14 64.90
N PHE A 41 18.62 11.15 66.22
CA PHE A 41 18.21 12.25 67.10
C PHE A 41 18.98 13.55 66.87
N PHE A 42 20.30 13.45 66.65
CA PHE A 42 21.18 14.61 66.45
C PHE A 42 21.41 14.96 64.98
N ASN A 43 20.68 14.32 64.05
CA ASN A 43 20.80 14.61 62.62
C ASN A 43 19.97 15.84 62.22
N LYS A 44 20.60 17.01 62.25
CA LYS A 44 19.97 18.28 61.88
C LYS A 44 19.61 18.41 60.39
N SER A 45 20.08 17.55 59.49
CA SER A 45 19.90 17.72 58.03
C SER A 45 18.72 16.94 57.44
N THR A 46 17.85 16.34 58.26
CA THR A 46 16.75 15.47 57.79
C THR A 46 15.60 16.20 57.11
N MET A 47 15.42 17.51 57.36
CA MET A 47 14.40 18.33 56.69
C MET A 47 14.92 19.75 56.41
N THR A 48 14.62 20.25 55.22
CA THR A 48 14.74 21.67 54.88
C THR A 48 13.58 22.49 55.46
N GLU A 49 13.72 23.81 55.52
CA GLU A 49 12.63 24.73 55.90
C GLU A 49 11.35 24.48 55.08
N SER A 50 11.49 24.29 53.76
CA SER A 50 10.36 24.02 52.86
C SER A 50 9.69 22.67 53.13
N GLN A 51 10.47 21.63 53.43
CA GLN A 51 9.94 20.31 53.80
C GLN A 51 9.18 20.36 55.12
N ILE A 52 9.66 21.14 56.10
CA ILE A 52 8.94 21.35 57.38
C ILE A 52 7.61 22.05 57.10
N GLN A 53 7.61 23.11 56.29
CA GLN A 53 6.38 23.82 55.94
C GLN A 53 5.36 22.91 55.24
N ALA A 54 5.81 22.12 54.26
CA ALA A 54 4.96 21.17 53.53
C ALA A 54 4.40 20.09 54.47
N PHE A 55 5.20 19.58 55.41
CA PHE A 55 4.76 18.63 56.41
C PHE A 55 3.65 19.19 57.30
N LEU A 56 3.81 20.42 57.81
CA LEU A 56 2.78 21.09 58.62
C LEU A 56 1.48 21.31 57.85
N GLN A 57 1.58 21.70 56.57
CA GLN A 57 0.42 21.85 55.69
C GLN A 57 -0.31 20.54 55.43
N ALA A 58 0.43 19.44 55.29
CA ALA A 58 -0.16 18.12 55.08
C ALA A 58 -0.87 17.58 56.34
N LYS A 59 -0.35 17.89 57.54
CA LYS A 59 -0.96 17.46 58.81
C LYS A 59 -2.26 18.19 59.15
N VAL A 60 -2.34 19.47 58.78
CA VAL A 60 -3.56 20.28 58.95
C VAL A 60 -3.89 20.99 57.65
N PRO A 61 -4.58 20.32 56.70
CA PRO A 61 -4.95 20.97 55.43
C PRO A 61 -5.90 22.15 55.62
N ARG A 62 -6.79 22.08 56.62
CA ARG A 62 -7.78 23.12 56.95
C ARG A 62 -7.67 23.50 58.43
N CYS A 63 -7.52 24.80 58.70
CA CYS A 63 -7.61 25.36 60.04
C CYS A 63 -9.04 25.81 60.32
N GLU A 64 -9.50 25.71 61.56
CA GLU A 64 -10.82 26.22 61.94
C GLU A 64 -10.86 27.75 61.86
N PRO A 65 -11.97 28.33 61.36
CA PRO A 65 -12.14 29.77 61.31
C PRO A 65 -11.92 30.43 62.68
N GLY A 66 -11.17 31.53 62.72
CA GLY A 66 -10.88 32.27 63.96
C GLY A 66 -9.63 31.79 64.71
N TYR A 67 -9.01 30.68 64.29
CA TYR A 67 -7.76 30.18 64.86
C TYR A 67 -6.59 30.27 63.87
N THR A 68 -5.37 30.38 64.40
CA THR A 68 -4.13 30.31 63.61
C THR A 68 -3.45 28.99 63.88
N CYS A 69 -3.44 28.07 62.91
CA CYS A 69 -2.78 26.77 63.03
C CYS A 69 -1.26 26.87 62.83
N LEU A 70 -0.50 25.89 63.30
CA LEU A 70 0.97 25.94 63.32
C LEU A 70 1.58 26.20 61.93
N LYS A 71 0.97 25.69 60.87
CA LYS A 71 1.41 25.92 59.47
C LYS A 71 1.34 27.39 59.03
N ASP A 72 0.49 28.19 59.67
CA ASP A 72 0.24 29.61 59.38
C ASP A 72 0.73 30.52 60.52
N TRP A 73 1.33 29.97 61.57
CA TRP A 73 1.83 30.72 62.71
C TRP A 73 3.12 31.48 62.39
N TYR A 74 3.19 32.72 62.90
CA TYR A 74 4.34 33.60 62.79
C TYR A 74 4.76 34.09 64.17
N ASP A 75 6.06 34.18 64.41
CA ASP A 75 6.63 34.71 65.66
C ASP A 75 7.85 35.59 65.36
N THR A 76 8.24 36.44 66.30
CA THR A 76 9.47 37.24 66.22
C THR A 76 10.55 36.60 67.10
N SER A 77 11.62 36.11 66.48
CA SER A 77 12.70 35.44 67.18
C SER A 77 13.82 36.42 67.53
N ARG A 78 14.45 36.22 68.69
CA ARG A 78 15.64 37.00 69.09
C ARG A 78 16.91 36.38 68.51
N THR A 79 17.91 37.23 68.25
CA THR A 79 19.28 36.76 67.96
C THR A 79 19.90 36.17 69.22
N THR A 80 20.55 35.02 69.09
CA THR A 80 21.21 34.31 70.19
C THR A 80 22.66 33.99 69.81
N THR A 81 23.61 34.24 70.70
CA THR A 81 25.03 33.89 70.49
C THR A 81 25.26 32.39 70.69
N ALA A 82 26.36 31.86 70.18
CA ALA A 82 26.73 30.47 70.39
C ALA A 82 27.16 30.20 71.84
N ASP A 83 26.84 29.02 72.35
CA ASP A 83 27.31 28.47 73.62
C ASP A 83 27.63 26.97 73.50
N ALA A 84 27.82 26.27 74.63
CA ALA A 84 28.14 24.84 74.64
C ALA A 84 27.01 23.92 74.15
N MET A 85 25.77 24.42 74.04
CA MET A 85 24.58 23.64 73.70
C MET A 85 24.17 23.88 72.26
N CYS A 86 24.13 25.15 71.84
CA CYS A 86 23.70 25.57 70.52
C CYS A 86 24.66 26.58 69.90
N GLY A 87 24.83 26.51 68.58
CA GLY A 87 25.48 27.56 67.79
C GLY A 87 24.66 28.84 67.72
N ALA A 88 25.23 29.87 67.07
CA ALA A 88 24.57 31.16 66.91
C ALA A 88 23.26 31.03 66.11
N TYR A 89 22.21 31.71 66.59
CA TYR A 89 20.91 31.81 65.92
C TYR A 89 20.69 33.26 65.49
N PRO A 90 20.69 33.59 64.19
CA PRO A 90 20.34 34.93 63.73
C PRO A 90 18.83 35.14 63.89
N GLY A 91 18.39 36.17 64.62
CA GLY A 91 16.96 36.47 64.84
C GLY A 91 16.24 36.98 63.58
N GLY A 92 14.92 37.15 63.67
CA GLY A 92 14.10 37.67 62.57
C GLY A 92 12.69 38.06 63.00
N VAL A 93 12.09 39.00 62.25
CA VAL A 93 10.71 39.48 62.47
C VAL A 93 9.74 38.69 61.61
N ARG A 94 8.59 38.30 62.17
CA ARG A 94 7.55 37.52 61.48
C ARG A 94 8.12 36.28 60.77
N GLU A 95 8.84 35.47 61.52
CA GLU A 95 9.30 34.17 61.02
C GLU A 95 8.17 33.14 61.12
N ARG A 96 7.97 32.35 60.06
CA ARG A 96 7.07 31.20 60.10
C ARG A 96 7.56 30.19 61.13
N ALA A 97 6.64 29.43 61.72
CA ALA A 97 6.98 28.32 62.61
C ALA A 97 7.98 27.33 61.98
N SER A 98 7.84 27.02 60.68
CA SER A 98 8.76 26.16 59.92
C SER A 98 10.18 26.70 59.86
N ARG A 99 10.35 28.01 59.68
CA ARG A 99 11.66 28.68 59.70
C ARG A 99 12.30 28.64 61.07
N ILE A 100 11.53 28.90 62.12
CA ILE A 100 12.01 28.83 63.50
C ILE A 100 12.50 27.41 63.82
N ILE A 101 11.69 26.39 63.54
CA ILE A 101 12.05 24.97 63.75
C ILE A 101 13.34 24.62 62.99
N PHE A 102 13.43 25.01 61.71
CA PHE A 102 14.62 24.76 60.90
C PHE A 102 15.88 25.40 61.49
N LYS A 103 15.82 26.70 61.79
CA LYS A 103 16.99 27.44 62.30
C LYS A 103 17.41 26.95 63.69
N VAL A 104 16.47 26.59 64.56
CA VAL A 104 16.77 25.98 65.87
C VAL A 104 17.42 24.60 65.70
N ALA A 105 16.88 23.75 64.82
CA ALA A 105 17.49 22.46 64.49
C ALA A 105 18.95 22.61 64.03
N GLN A 106 19.22 23.60 63.16
CA GLN A 106 20.57 23.88 62.67
C GLN A 106 21.50 24.38 63.78
N ALA A 107 21.03 25.32 64.60
CA ALA A 107 21.82 25.92 65.68
C ALA A 107 22.17 24.87 66.75
N CYS A 108 21.19 24.10 67.24
CA CYS A 108 21.39 23.16 68.34
C CYS A 108 21.88 21.77 67.91
N GLY A 109 21.85 21.47 66.61
CA GLY A 109 22.25 20.15 66.11
C GLY A 109 21.25 19.05 66.53
N ILE A 110 19.96 19.34 66.42
CA ILE A 110 18.85 18.43 66.72
C ILE A 110 18.09 18.17 65.43
N ASN A 111 17.62 16.93 65.24
CA ASN A 111 16.82 16.57 64.09
C ASN A 111 15.47 17.35 64.09
N PRO A 112 15.12 18.08 63.02
CA PRO A 112 13.84 18.81 62.95
C PRO A 112 12.60 17.91 63.12
N GLN A 113 12.68 16.62 62.75
CA GLN A 113 11.63 15.63 62.98
C GLN A 113 11.43 15.34 64.47
N VAL A 114 12.49 15.37 65.28
CA VAL A 114 12.42 15.26 66.75
C VAL A 114 11.69 16.46 67.34
N LEU A 115 11.99 17.68 66.86
CA LEU A 115 11.31 18.90 67.31
C LEU A 115 9.81 18.87 66.97
N LEU A 116 9.45 18.47 65.75
CA LEU A 116 8.05 18.31 65.31
C LEU A 116 7.31 17.24 66.14
N THR A 117 7.95 16.10 66.37
CA THR A 117 7.38 15.02 67.20
C THR A 117 7.16 15.49 68.64
N THR A 118 8.09 16.27 69.18
CA THR A 118 7.99 16.80 70.54
C THR A 118 6.87 17.85 70.64
N LEU A 119 6.75 18.78 69.67
CA LEU A 119 5.63 19.72 69.60
C LEU A 119 4.26 19.03 69.59
N GLN A 120 4.15 17.91 68.88
CA GLN A 120 2.94 17.09 68.90
C GLN A 120 2.72 16.43 70.25
N LYS A 121 3.75 15.82 70.81
CA LYS A 121 3.66 15.11 72.08
C LYS A 121 3.24 16.04 73.22
N GLU A 122 3.81 17.24 73.30
CA GLU A 122 3.62 18.15 74.43
C GLU A 122 2.32 18.97 74.32
N GLN A 123 1.96 19.44 73.13
CA GLN A 123 0.80 20.34 72.96
C GLN A 123 -0.19 19.89 71.89
N GLY A 124 0.00 18.73 71.24
CA GLY A 124 -0.81 18.30 70.11
C GLY A 124 -0.68 19.23 68.88
N LEU A 125 0.28 20.15 68.90
CA LEU A 125 0.21 21.39 68.12
C LEU A 125 0.37 21.17 66.60
N VAL A 126 1.02 20.08 66.19
CA VAL A 126 1.26 19.77 64.77
C VAL A 126 -0.01 19.34 64.04
N THR A 127 -0.95 18.71 64.74
CA THR A 127 -2.21 18.19 64.18
C THR A 127 -3.44 18.99 64.63
N HIS A 128 -3.26 19.98 65.49
CA HIS A 128 -4.35 20.76 66.06
C HIS A 128 -4.97 21.70 65.03
N VAL A 129 -6.30 21.68 64.91
CA VAL A 129 -7.04 22.50 63.92
C VAL A 129 -7.66 23.78 64.51
N TRP A 130 -7.73 23.89 65.85
CA TRP A 130 -8.21 25.08 66.58
C TRP A 130 -7.31 25.50 67.77
N PRO A 131 -5.99 25.69 67.60
CA PRO A 131 -5.09 25.88 68.74
C PRO A 131 -5.32 27.22 69.45
N SER A 132 -5.53 27.20 70.77
CA SER A 132 -5.55 28.40 71.60
C SER A 132 -4.16 29.04 71.68
N GLU A 133 -4.09 30.37 71.83
CA GLU A 133 -2.83 31.12 71.94
C GLU A 133 -1.86 30.56 72.99
N TRP A 134 -2.40 30.11 74.13
CA TRP A 134 -1.61 29.51 75.22
C TRP A 134 -0.76 28.31 74.77
N ARG A 135 -1.21 27.53 73.78
CA ARG A 135 -0.42 26.41 73.24
C ARG A 135 0.85 26.87 72.54
N TYR A 136 0.90 28.10 72.03
CA TYR A 136 2.12 28.69 71.46
C TYR A 136 3.00 29.28 72.56
N THR A 137 2.40 29.80 73.64
CA THR A 137 3.11 30.32 74.81
C THR A 137 3.97 29.23 75.47
N ILE A 138 3.45 28.00 75.58
CA ILE A 138 4.09 26.85 76.22
C ILE A 138 4.24 25.63 75.30
N ALA A 139 4.53 25.89 74.01
CA ALA A 139 4.54 24.92 72.90
C ALA A 139 5.28 23.59 73.13
N MET A 140 6.30 23.58 73.99
CA MET A 140 7.08 22.38 74.30
C MET A 140 7.15 22.11 75.81
N GLY A 141 6.35 22.78 76.65
CA GLY A 141 6.43 22.63 78.11
C GLY A 141 7.78 23.05 78.72
N GLN A 142 8.62 23.78 77.98
CA GLN A 142 9.92 24.22 78.47
C GLN A 142 9.71 25.26 79.58
N GLY A 143 10.30 25.01 80.75
CA GLY A 143 10.15 25.89 81.92
C GLY A 143 8.80 25.74 82.64
N CYS A 144 8.04 24.68 82.39
CA CYS A 144 6.76 24.38 83.04
C CYS A 144 6.87 23.17 83.98
N PRO A 145 7.29 23.34 85.24
CA PRO A 145 7.30 22.24 86.20
C PRO A 145 5.87 21.85 86.63
N ASP A 146 5.62 20.56 86.85
CA ASP A 146 4.29 20.04 87.23
C ASP A 146 3.73 20.59 88.56
N THR A 147 4.58 21.23 89.38
CA THR A 147 4.26 21.68 90.75
C THR A 147 4.36 23.19 90.96
N ALA A 148 4.66 23.97 89.91
CA ALA A 148 4.72 25.43 90.00
C ALA A 148 4.30 26.10 88.68
N ALA A 149 4.10 27.42 88.70
CA ALA A 149 3.79 28.17 87.50
C ALA A 149 4.94 28.08 86.47
N CYS A 150 4.59 28.09 85.18
CA CYS A 150 5.58 28.12 84.11
C CYS A 150 6.42 29.40 84.15
N ASP A 151 7.74 29.26 83.99
CA ASP A 151 8.68 30.36 83.93
C ASP A 151 8.47 31.20 82.67
N THR A 152 8.10 32.47 82.89
CA THR A 152 7.73 33.42 81.84
C THR A 152 8.87 33.72 80.87
N ARG A 153 10.14 33.48 81.26
CA ARG A 153 11.31 33.63 80.38
C ARG A 153 11.27 32.73 79.16
N TYR A 154 10.53 31.62 79.24
CA TYR A 154 10.38 30.67 78.13
C TYR A 154 9.09 30.88 77.33
N TYR A 155 8.27 31.90 77.63
CA TYR A 155 7.02 32.12 76.92
C TYR A 155 7.24 32.54 75.45
N GLY A 156 6.41 31.98 74.57
CA GLY A 156 6.41 32.27 73.13
C GLY A 156 7.01 31.14 72.31
N PHE A 157 6.54 30.99 71.08
CA PHE A 157 6.83 29.81 70.25
C PHE A 157 8.33 29.64 69.99
N PHE A 158 9.04 30.72 69.64
CA PHE A 158 10.50 30.68 69.49
C PHE A 158 11.21 30.24 70.77
N ASN A 159 10.82 30.79 71.93
CA ASN A 159 11.48 30.51 73.21
C ASN A 159 11.27 29.06 73.66
N GLN A 160 10.10 28.50 73.38
CA GLN A 160 9.79 27.10 73.64
C GLN A 160 10.61 26.17 72.75
N VAL A 161 10.66 26.42 71.44
CA VAL A 161 11.41 25.57 70.50
C VAL A 161 12.91 25.65 70.73
N TYR A 162 13.47 26.86 70.86
CA TYR A 162 14.89 27.05 71.16
C TYR A 162 15.26 26.49 72.53
N GLY A 163 14.46 26.80 73.57
CA GLY A 163 14.73 26.38 74.93
C GLY A 163 14.69 24.87 75.11
N ALA A 164 13.72 24.18 74.50
CA ALA A 164 13.64 22.72 74.54
C ALA A 164 14.84 22.07 73.81
N ALA A 165 15.21 22.57 72.62
CA ALA A 165 16.37 22.06 71.89
C ALA A 165 17.69 22.29 72.67
N TRP A 166 17.85 23.47 73.27
CA TRP A 166 18.97 23.79 74.16
C TRP A 166 19.01 22.84 75.37
N GLN A 167 17.86 22.58 75.99
CA GLN A 167 17.76 21.69 77.15
C GLN A 167 18.12 20.24 76.80
N MET A 168 17.70 19.74 75.64
CA MET A 168 18.10 18.42 75.14
C MET A 168 19.62 18.32 74.94
N LYS A 169 20.30 19.41 74.58
CA LYS A 169 21.76 19.46 74.50
C LYS A 169 22.40 19.56 75.89
N ARG A 170 21.82 20.34 76.79
CA ARG A 170 22.26 20.46 78.19
C ARG A 170 22.27 19.11 78.92
N TYR A 171 21.29 18.23 78.66
CA TYR A 171 21.21 16.89 79.26
C TYR A 171 22.41 15.97 78.94
N ALA A 172 23.15 16.27 77.88
CA ALA A 172 24.38 15.55 77.55
C ALA A 172 25.61 16.01 78.34
N ASN A 173 25.46 16.97 79.28
CA ASN A 173 26.54 17.63 80.02
C ASN A 173 27.74 17.98 79.11
N PRO A 174 27.55 18.79 78.05
CA PRO A 174 28.61 19.11 77.11
C PRO A 174 29.82 19.76 77.82
N PRO A 175 31.04 19.62 77.28
CA PRO A 175 32.24 20.22 77.86
C PRO A 175 32.06 21.71 78.15
N GLY A 176 32.59 22.18 79.28
CA GLY A 176 32.43 23.56 79.74
C GLY A 176 31.16 23.82 80.57
N THR A 177 30.39 22.78 80.91
CA THR A 177 29.18 22.87 81.77
C THR A 177 29.27 21.94 82.98
N SER A 178 28.43 22.16 83.99
CA SER A 178 28.40 21.29 85.19
C SER A 178 27.87 19.89 84.87
N GLN A 179 28.43 18.86 85.51
CA GLN A 179 27.99 17.46 85.38
C GLN A 179 26.76 17.17 86.24
N TYR A 180 25.63 17.81 85.91
CA TYR A 180 24.41 17.73 86.71
C TYR A 180 23.57 16.49 86.34
N PHE A 181 23.36 16.22 85.05
CA PHE A 181 22.45 15.17 84.59
C PHE A 181 23.13 13.80 84.57
N THR A 182 23.11 13.08 85.69
CA THR A 182 23.85 11.81 85.84
C THR A 182 22.98 10.57 86.07
N TRP A 183 21.70 10.73 86.45
CA TRP A 183 20.81 9.64 86.91
C TRP A 183 20.02 8.91 85.81
N TYR A 184 20.24 9.23 84.54
CA TYR A 184 19.89 8.40 83.37
C TYR A 184 21.04 8.34 82.36
N ALA A 185 22.28 8.49 82.83
CA ALA A 185 23.46 8.53 81.96
C ALA A 185 23.58 7.25 81.10
N PRO A 186 23.97 7.34 79.82
CA PRO A 186 24.14 6.19 78.94
C PRO A 186 25.17 5.17 79.44
N GLY A 187 25.03 3.92 79.00
CA GLY A 187 25.94 2.81 79.34
C GLY A 187 25.68 2.19 80.71
N LYS A 188 24.55 2.49 81.34
CA LYS A 188 24.16 1.99 82.66
C LYS A 188 22.70 1.52 82.66
N THR A 189 22.40 0.61 83.59
CA THR A 189 21.02 0.19 83.88
C THR A 189 20.43 1.06 84.98
N TRP A 190 19.28 1.65 84.72
CA TRP A 190 18.54 2.50 85.66
C TRP A 190 17.16 1.91 85.93
N ASN A 191 16.68 2.00 87.17
CA ASN A 191 15.29 1.65 87.49
C ASN A 191 14.39 2.85 87.18
N ILE A 192 13.79 2.85 85.99
CA ILE A 192 12.96 3.95 85.51
C ILE A 192 11.51 3.71 85.94
N LEU A 193 10.88 4.74 86.52
CA LEU A 193 9.49 4.69 86.98
C LEU A 193 8.52 4.50 85.81
N TYR A 194 7.43 3.77 86.07
CA TYR A 194 6.31 3.67 85.13
C TYR A 194 5.37 4.88 85.19
N HIS A 195 5.30 5.57 86.35
CA HIS A 195 4.36 6.66 86.60
C HIS A 195 4.87 7.56 87.76
N PRO A 196 4.44 8.84 87.86
CA PRO A 196 4.74 9.70 89.03
C PRO A 196 4.33 9.08 90.36
N ASN A 197 3.22 8.34 90.37
CA ASN A 197 2.79 7.54 91.53
C ASN A 197 3.77 6.36 91.73
N ARG A 198 4.59 6.44 92.78
CA ARG A 198 5.60 5.41 93.10
C ARG A 198 5.01 4.02 93.35
N ALA A 199 3.72 3.90 93.71
CA ALA A 199 3.05 2.61 93.86
C ALA A 199 2.96 1.81 92.55
N CYS A 200 3.09 2.47 91.39
CA CYS A 200 3.12 1.83 90.08
C CYS A 200 4.44 1.12 89.76
N GLY A 201 5.47 1.28 90.59
CA GLY A 201 6.74 0.60 90.45
C GLY A 201 7.68 1.17 89.37
N THR A 202 8.76 0.42 89.14
CA THR A 202 9.85 0.72 88.21
C THR A 202 10.27 -0.56 87.49
N SER A 203 11.03 -0.44 86.39
CA SER A 203 11.78 -1.58 85.86
C SER A 203 13.20 -1.21 85.43
N PRO A 204 14.14 -2.18 85.42
CA PRO A 204 15.51 -1.95 84.99
C PRO A 204 15.58 -1.73 83.49
N VAL A 205 16.13 -0.58 83.08
CA VAL A 205 16.34 -0.20 81.67
C VAL A 205 17.82 0.10 81.46
N TYR A 206 18.47 -0.68 80.58
CA TYR A 206 19.81 -0.36 80.11
C TYR A 206 19.76 0.78 79.09
N VAL A 207 20.11 2.00 79.50
CA VAL A 207 20.06 3.19 78.63
C VAL A 207 21.28 3.17 77.71
N GLN A 208 21.06 2.83 76.44
CA GLN A 208 22.13 2.51 75.48
C GLN A 208 22.83 3.75 74.93
N ASN A 209 22.14 4.88 74.81
CA ASN A 209 22.65 6.06 74.12
C ASN A 209 22.12 7.38 74.70
N GLN A 210 22.79 8.48 74.33
CA GLN A 210 22.53 9.82 74.84
C GLN A 210 21.15 10.35 74.41
N ALA A 211 20.71 10.07 73.19
CA ALA A 211 19.40 10.50 72.71
C ALA A 211 18.25 9.90 73.54
N THR A 212 18.37 8.62 73.90
CA THR A 212 17.41 7.94 74.77
C THR A 212 17.47 8.50 76.21
N ALA A 213 18.67 8.78 76.73
CA ALA A 213 18.83 9.45 78.02
C ALA A 213 18.15 10.83 78.03
N ASN A 214 18.31 11.62 76.96
CA ASN A 214 17.68 12.93 76.82
C ASN A 214 16.16 12.86 76.89
N LEU A 215 15.54 11.86 76.26
CA LEU A 215 14.09 11.66 76.33
C LEU A 215 13.61 11.34 77.75
N TYR A 216 14.36 10.54 78.52
CA TYR A 216 14.03 10.28 79.92
C TYR A 216 14.26 11.49 80.83
N TYR A 217 15.28 12.32 80.58
CA TYR A 217 15.41 13.57 81.32
C TYR A 217 14.28 14.56 81.03
N TYR A 218 13.79 14.56 79.79
CA TYR A 218 12.67 15.40 79.37
C TYR A 218 11.32 14.88 79.86
N THR A 219 11.14 13.55 79.90
CA THR A 219 9.91 12.90 80.37
C THR A 219 10.27 11.61 81.13
N PRO A 220 10.36 11.67 82.47
CA PRO A 220 11.06 10.67 83.28
C PRO A 220 10.25 9.41 83.61
N TYR A 221 9.48 8.91 82.64
CA TYR A 221 8.68 7.69 82.78
C TYR A 221 8.80 6.79 81.55
N GLN A 222 8.94 5.49 81.78
CA GLN A 222 8.83 4.48 80.72
C GLN A 222 7.38 3.98 80.64
N PRO A 223 6.88 3.59 79.46
CA PRO A 223 5.55 2.98 79.35
C PRO A 223 5.53 1.59 80.00
N ASN A 224 4.45 1.26 80.69
CA ASN A 224 4.17 -0.10 81.16
C ASN A 224 3.56 -0.96 80.04
N GLY A 225 3.37 -2.26 80.29
CA GLY A 225 2.78 -3.19 79.32
C GLY A 225 1.42 -2.71 78.76
N PRO A 226 0.46 -2.31 79.62
CA PRO A 226 -0.82 -1.74 79.19
C PRO A 226 -0.69 -0.50 78.28
N ALA A 227 0.20 0.44 78.60
CA ALA A 227 0.45 1.61 77.75
C ALA A 227 0.96 1.23 76.35
N LEU A 228 1.86 0.25 76.26
CA LEU A 228 2.38 -0.26 74.98
C LEU A 228 1.30 -1.01 74.18
N ALA A 229 0.46 -1.81 74.84
CA ALA A 229 -0.64 -2.52 74.18
C ALA A 229 -1.71 -1.57 73.61
N ALA A 230 -1.92 -0.41 74.26
CA ALA A 230 -2.98 0.52 73.88
C ALA A 230 -2.71 1.32 72.58
N GLY A 231 -1.53 1.24 71.96
CA GLY A 231 -1.27 1.94 70.67
C GLY A 231 -1.22 3.46 70.79
N TYR A 232 -2.30 4.15 70.38
CA TYR A 232 -2.54 5.58 70.68
C TYR A 232 -3.58 5.81 71.78
N GLY A 233 -4.30 4.75 72.19
CA GLY A 233 -5.35 4.81 73.20
C GLY A 233 -4.83 4.95 74.63
N THR A 234 -5.74 4.77 75.58
CA THR A 234 -5.49 4.90 77.02
C THR A 234 -5.20 3.54 77.63
N GLY A 235 -4.18 3.46 78.48
CA GLY A 235 -3.85 2.27 79.27
C GLY A 235 -4.53 2.28 80.65
N ASP A 236 -3.89 1.67 81.64
CA ASP A 236 -4.36 1.62 83.03
C ASP A 236 -3.92 2.83 83.87
N GLY A 237 -4.28 2.84 85.16
CA GLY A 237 -3.92 3.93 86.10
C GLY A 237 -2.42 4.08 86.39
N CYS A 238 -1.57 3.19 85.86
CA CYS A 238 -0.11 3.25 85.97
C CYS A 238 0.58 3.53 84.62
N SER A 239 -0.19 3.85 83.59
CA SER A 239 0.30 4.08 82.24
C SER A 239 0.82 5.51 82.06
N SER A 240 2.08 5.63 81.61
CA SER A 240 2.65 6.90 81.15
C SER A 240 2.85 6.89 79.63
N TYR A 241 2.46 7.99 78.97
CA TYR A 241 2.37 8.02 77.51
C TYR A 241 3.49 8.79 76.81
N GLY A 242 4.29 9.60 77.51
CA GLY A 242 5.21 10.55 76.86
C GLY A 242 6.19 9.91 75.89
N ASN A 243 7.06 9.02 76.37
CA ASN A 243 8.09 8.36 75.54
C ASN A 243 7.49 7.38 74.51
N ARG A 244 6.37 6.74 74.86
CA ARG A 244 5.57 5.93 73.93
C ARG A 244 5.02 6.76 72.77
N ASN A 245 4.37 7.88 73.07
CA ASN A 245 3.77 8.78 72.08
C ASN A 245 4.85 9.41 71.20
N PHE A 246 6.01 9.79 71.77
CA PHE A 246 7.15 10.21 70.97
C PHE A 246 7.52 9.15 69.93
N TYR A 247 7.71 7.89 70.35
CA TYR A 247 8.06 6.79 69.46
C TYR A 247 6.99 6.54 68.39
N ASN A 248 5.72 6.54 68.76
CA ASN A 248 4.61 6.36 67.82
C ASN A 248 4.56 7.46 66.77
N TYR A 249 4.52 8.73 67.20
CA TYR A 249 4.44 9.87 66.29
C TYR A 249 5.66 9.92 65.37
N PHE A 250 6.87 9.70 65.90
CA PHE A 250 8.09 9.69 65.08
C PHE A 250 8.03 8.57 64.03
N THR A 251 7.68 7.36 64.47
CA THR A 251 7.66 6.17 63.60
C THR A 251 6.60 6.30 62.51
N ASP A 252 5.40 6.75 62.85
CA ASP A 252 4.32 6.93 61.88
C ASP A 252 4.60 8.05 60.87
N TRP A 253 5.33 9.09 61.27
CA TRP A 253 5.52 10.27 60.42
C TRP A 253 6.81 10.22 59.61
N PHE A 254 7.87 9.62 60.15
CA PHE A 254 9.23 9.74 59.63
C PHE A 254 9.94 8.38 59.49
N GLY A 255 9.32 7.28 59.92
CA GLY A 255 9.89 5.94 59.86
C GLY A 255 10.79 5.60 61.04
N SER A 256 11.72 4.67 60.86
CA SER A 256 12.50 4.09 61.95
C SER A 256 13.24 5.13 62.82
N THR A 257 13.24 4.93 64.14
CA THR A 257 14.04 5.70 65.10
C THR A 257 15.53 5.29 65.11
N GLN A 258 15.93 4.35 64.25
CA GLN A 258 17.29 3.80 64.15
C GLN A 258 17.93 4.15 62.79
N SER A 259 19.25 4.37 62.77
CA SER A 259 20.01 4.72 61.55
C SER A 259 20.33 3.50 60.66
N LEU A 260 20.37 3.72 59.34
CA LEU A 260 20.50 2.73 58.25
C LEU A 260 21.93 2.20 57.97
N SER A 261 22.81 2.05 58.97
CA SER A 261 24.24 1.86 58.67
C SER A 261 24.65 0.50 58.06
N GLN A 262 23.76 -0.48 57.86
CA GLN A 262 24.19 -1.85 57.49
C GLN A 262 23.30 -2.49 56.39
N VAL A 263 23.12 -1.80 55.26
CA VAL A 263 22.48 -2.38 54.07
C VAL A 263 23.43 -3.37 53.37
N LEU A 264 24.70 -3.03 53.19
CA LEU A 264 25.74 -3.97 52.75
C LEU A 264 26.59 -4.39 53.93
N VAL A 265 26.65 -5.70 54.18
CA VAL A 265 27.39 -6.28 55.30
C VAL A 265 28.36 -7.33 54.81
N LYS A 266 29.45 -7.50 55.56
CA LYS A 266 30.48 -8.50 55.28
C LYS A 266 30.81 -9.30 56.54
N VAL A 267 30.78 -10.63 56.42
CA VAL A 267 31.26 -11.59 57.43
C VAL A 267 32.26 -12.52 56.76
N GLY A 268 33.50 -12.53 57.23
CA GLY A 268 34.58 -13.25 56.55
C GLY A 268 34.75 -12.76 55.10
N ALA A 269 34.62 -13.66 54.13
CA ALA A 269 34.66 -13.32 52.70
C ALA A 269 33.27 -13.04 52.08
N GLU A 270 32.18 -13.37 52.78
CA GLU A 270 30.82 -13.27 52.25
C GLU A 270 30.30 -11.83 52.38
N VAL A 271 29.77 -11.29 51.28
CA VAL A 271 29.09 -9.99 51.26
C VAL A 271 27.60 -10.22 51.02
N SER A 272 26.77 -9.63 51.87
CA SER A 272 25.31 -9.72 51.77
C SER A 272 24.66 -8.34 51.70
N ILE A 273 23.53 -8.25 51.01
CA ILE A 273 22.58 -7.14 51.17
C ILE A 273 21.50 -7.53 52.17
N ILE A 274 21.20 -6.63 53.11
CA ILE A 274 20.11 -6.74 54.06
C ILE A 274 18.92 -5.93 53.54
N SER A 275 17.75 -6.57 53.46
CA SER A 275 16.48 -5.89 53.15
C SER A 275 15.34 -6.52 53.93
N GLY A 276 14.59 -5.69 54.66
CA GLY A 276 13.63 -6.15 55.66
C GLY A 276 14.29 -7.00 56.75
N ASN A 277 13.73 -8.19 56.97
CA ASN A 277 14.26 -9.21 57.89
C ASN A 277 15.11 -10.29 57.19
N ARG A 278 15.52 -10.07 55.92
CA ARG A 278 16.25 -11.07 55.12
C ARG A 278 17.64 -10.59 54.72
N ARG A 279 18.54 -11.55 54.55
CA ARG A 279 19.87 -11.36 53.95
C ARG A 279 20.00 -12.11 52.63
N TYR A 280 20.64 -11.48 51.64
CA TYR A 280 20.92 -12.05 50.32
C TYR A 280 22.43 -12.00 50.05
N GLY A 281 23.07 -13.15 49.92
CA GLY A 281 24.49 -13.23 49.54
C GLY A 281 24.68 -12.71 48.11
N ILE A 282 25.54 -11.71 47.91
CA ILE A 282 25.73 -11.04 46.62
C ILE A 282 26.70 -11.84 45.77
N THR A 283 26.34 -12.09 44.50
CA THR A 283 27.25 -12.76 43.57
C THR A 283 28.45 -11.87 43.25
N ALA A 284 29.61 -12.48 43.00
CA ALA A 284 30.81 -11.73 42.63
C ALA A 284 30.59 -10.84 41.39
N GLU A 285 29.77 -11.30 40.44
CA GLU A 285 29.43 -10.55 39.22
C GLU A 285 28.58 -9.30 39.53
N ALA A 286 27.60 -9.40 40.45
CA ALA A 286 26.69 -8.30 40.76
C ALA A 286 27.22 -7.33 41.82
N TYR A 287 28.22 -7.74 42.62
CA TYR A 287 28.78 -6.93 43.70
C TYR A 287 29.17 -5.49 43.30
N PRO A 288 29.79 -5.22 42.14
CA PRO A 288 30.10 -3.86 41.71
C PRO A 288 28.86 -2.95 41.62
N GLU A 289 27.71 -3.46 41.18
CA GLU A 289 26.46 -2.67 41.08
C GLU A 289 25.92 -2.30 42.45
N TYR A 290 25.90 -3.25 43.40
CA TYR A 290 25.49 -2.96 44.78
C TYR A 290 26.48 -2.01 45.47
N ARG A 291 27.78 -2.24 45.32
CA ARG A 291 28.82 -1.37 45.90
C ARG A 291 28.74 0.06 45.36
N ARG A 292 28.38 0.25 44.08
CA ARG A 292 28.23 1.57 43.47
C ARG A 292 27.18 2.43 44.19
N VAL A 293 26.08 1.82 44.65
CA VAL A 293 24.96 2.54 45.28
C VAL A 293 25.04 2.61 46.80
N PHE A 294 25.54 1.55 47.43
CA PHE A 294 25.57 1.42 48.89
C PHE A 294 26.95 1.64 49.51
N GLY A 295 28.00 1.81 48.69
CA GLY A 295 29.37 1.98 49.17
C GLY A 295 30.03 0.66 49.58
N ALA A 296 31.13 0.77 50.33
CA ALA A 296 31.84 -0.41 50.84
C ALA A 296 30.98 -1.15 51.89
N PRO A 297 31.01 -2.50 51.92
CA PRO A 297 30.26 -3.25 52.92
C PRO A 297 30.83 -3.02 54.32
N VAL A 298 29.94 -2.95 55.31
CA VAL A 298 30.33 -2.83 56.72
C VAL A 298 30.72 -4.21 57.24
N VAL A 299 31.90 -4.31 57.85
CA VAL A 299 32.33 -5.56 58.51
C VAL A 299 31.53 -5.74 59.78
N VAL A 300 30.91 -6.91 59.92
CA VAL A 300 30.05 -7.27 61.07
C VAL A 300 30.42 -8.67 61.56
N ASP A 301 30.00 -9.00 62.78
CA ASP A 301 30.19 -10.34 63.34
C ASP A 301 29.05 -11.30 62.95
N ALA A 302 29.22 -12.59 63.27
CA ALA A 302 28.25 -13.62 62.97
C ALA A 302 26.92 -13.46 63.75
N ALA A 303 26.96 -12.86 64.94
CA ALA A 303 25.77 -12.64 65.76
C ALA A 303 24.88 -11.52 65.19
N TYR A 304 25.49 -10.50 64.58
CA TYR A 304 24.76 -9.46 63.88
C TYR A 304 24.03 -10.01 62.65
N VAL A 305 24.63 -10.90 61.87
CA VAL A 305 23.97 -11.39 60.65
C VAL A 305 22.94 -12.49 60.95
N SER A 306 23.08 -13.22 62.06
CA SER A 306 22.11 -14.25 62.47
C SER A 306 20.72 -13.71 62.83
N GLN A 307 20.59 -12.39 63.08
CA GLN A 307 19.29 -11.74 63.29
C GLN A 307 18.44 -11.64 62.00
N PHE A 308 19.02 -11.90 60.82
CA PHE A 308 18.33 -11.86 59.53
C PHE A 308 18.18 -13.26 58.92
N ALA A 309 16.99 -13.58 58.43
CA ALA A 309 16.73 -14.84 57.75
C ALA A 309 17.51 -14.92 56.43
N THR A 310 18.25 -16.01 56.21
CA THR A 310 18.89 -16.29 54.92
C THR A 310 17.81 -16.47 53.85
N SER A 311 17.88 -15.71 52.76
CA SER A 311 16.83 -15.75 51.73
C SER A 311 16.81 -17.05 50.93
N GLY A 312 17.95 -17.75 50.81
CA GLY A 312 18.15 -18.87 49.88
C GLY A 312 18.31 -18.43 48.42
N VAL A 313 18.27 -17.12 48.16
CA VAL A 313 18.35 -16.51 46.83
C VAL A 313 19.60 -15.64 46.76
N ALA A 314 20.47 -15.91 45.79
CA ALA A 314 21.65 -15.09 45.57
C ALA A 314 21.26 -13.70 45.01
N ALA A 315 21.90 -12.65 45.52
CA ALA A 315 21.74 -11.31 45.02
C ALA A 315 22.48 -11.13 43.68
N THR A 316 21.69 -11.10 42.60
CA THR A 316 22.14 -10.91 41.21
C THR A 316 21.80 -9.50 40.74
N PHE A 317 21.86 -9.26 39.42
CA PHE A 317 21.43 -8.03 38.78
C PHE A 317 19.92 -7.84 38.74
N TYR A 318 19.10 -8.86 39.02
CA TYR A 318 17.65 -8.76 38.93
C TYR A 318 17.03 -8.63 40.32
N VAL A 319 16.31 -7.52 40.52
CA VAL A 319 15.70 -7.17 41.80
C VAL A 319 14.20 -6.99 41.62
N ARG A 320 13.44 -7.25 42.69
CA ARG A 320 12.01 -6.99 42.76
C ARG A 320 11.71 -6.02 43.90
N ASN A 321 11.00 -4.94 43.58
CA ASN A 321 10.45 -4.03 44.58
C ASN A 321 9.29 -4.72 45.31
N THR A 322 9.39 -4.89 46.62
CA THR A 322 8.36 -5.58 47.42
C THR A 322 7.04 -4.83 47.52
N ALA A 323 7.05 -3.49 47.41
CA ALA A 323 5.83 -2.69 47.53
C ALA A 323 5.06 -2.60 46.21
N THR A 324 5.76 -2.46 45.08
CA THR A 324 5.13 -2.29 43.76
C THR A 324 5.07 -3.58 42.95
N GLY A 325 5.89 -4.57 43.29
CA GLY A 325 6.09 -5.78 42.50
C GLY A 325 6.92 -5.59 41.23
N GLU A 326 7.41 -4.38 40.95
CA GLU A 326 8.24 -4.04 39.80
C GLU A 326 9.52 -4.90 39.80
N VAL A 327 9.82 -5.52 38.66
CA VAL A 327 11.07 -6.27 38.43
C VAL A 327 11.98 -5.42 37.56
N ALA A 328 13.24 -5.27 37.97
CA ALA A 328 14.22 -4.45 37.28
C ALA A 328 15.60 -5.11 37.21
N MET A 329 16.41 -4.67 36.24
CA MET A 329 17.83 -5.00 36.16
C MET A 329 18.67 -3.84 36.71
N LEU A 330 19.70 -4.17 37.48
CA LEU A 330 20.73 -3.24 37.95
C LEU A 330 21.80 -3.06 36.88
N GLN A 331 22.05 -1.81 36.50
CA GLN A 331 23.15 -1.44 35.62
C GLN A 331 23.54 0.01 35.84
N ASP A 332 24.83 0.30 35.93
CA ASP A 332 25.37 1.65 36.09
C ASP A 332 24.78 2.44 37.27
N GLY A 333 24.44 1.75 38.36
CA GLY A 333 23.84 2.34 39.56
C GLY A 333 22.37 2.74 39.41
N GLN A 334 21.72 2.28 38.34
CA GLN A 334 20.31 2.50 38.06
C GLN A 334 19.51 1.19 38.18
N VAL A 335 18.20 1.32 38.41
CA VAL A 335 17.21 0.26 38.23
C VAL A 335 16.49 0.47 36.90
N HIS A 336 16.63 -0.48 35.98
CA HIS A 336 15.95 -0.50 34.69
C HIS A 336 14.76 -1.46 34.71
N PRO A 337 13.52 -0.95 34.77
CA PRO A 337 12.33 -1.79 34.94
C PRO A 337 12.03 -2.62 33.69
N PHE A 338 11.53 -3.83 33.88
CA PHE A 338 11.00 -4.70 32.83
C PHE A 338 9.48 -4.58 32.73
N THR A 339 8.95 -4.61 31.51
CA THR A 339 7.49 -4.60 31.24
C THR A 339 6.86 -5.98 31.26
N SER A 340 7.66 -7.06 31.17
CA SER A 340 7.17 -8.43 31.19
C SER A 340 8.25 -9.42 31.64
N CYS A 341 7.81 -10.57 32.16
CA CYS A 341 8.70 -11.66 32.55
C CYS A 341 9.42 -12.33 31.37
N GLY A 342 8.83 -12.32 30.18
CA GLY A 342 9.51 -12.76 28.97
C GLY A 342 10.76 -11.91 28.68
N MET A 343 10.66 -10.59 28.88
CA MET A 343 11.81 -9.69 28.72
C MET A 343 12.90 -9.93 29.78
N VAL A 344 12.53 -10.29 31.01
CA VAL A 344 13.51 -10.70 32.03
C VAL A 344 14.32 -11.91 31.54
N GLY A 345 13.65 -12.89 30.92
CA GLY A 345 14.28 -14.08 30.33
C GLY A 345 15.21 -13.77 29.16
N VAL A 346 14.83 -12.84 28.27
CA VAL A 346 15.70 -12.33 27.18
C VAL A 346 17.02 -11.78 27.73
N TRP A 347 16.95 -11.10 28.87
CA TRP A 347 18.13 -10.55 29.52
C TRP A 347 18.84 -11.55 30.44
N GLY A 348 18.41 -12.81 30.48
CA GLY A 348 19.06 -13.89 31.23
C GLY A 348 18.65 -14.02 32.70
N GLY A 349 17.63 -13.28 33.14
CA GLY A 349 17.02 -13.42 34.48
C GLY A 349 15.81 -14.37 34.49
N ALA A 350 15.16 -14.50 35.64
CA ALA A 350 13.92 -15.27 35.81
C ALA A 350 12.93 -14.52 36.72
N CYS A 351 11.63 -14.61 36.42
CA CYS A 351 10.58 -14.07 37.29
C CYS A 351 10.13 -15.09 38.34
N GLY A 352 9.86 -14.63 39.57
CA GLY A 352 9.24 -15.46 40.63
C GLY A 352 9.79 -15.16 42.02
N ALA A 353 9.49 -16.05 42.98
CA ALA A 353 9.99 -15.97 44.36
C ALA A 353 11.53 -16.08 44.48
N ALA A 354 12.20 -16.44 43.38
CA ALA A 354 13.66 -16.53 43.28
C ALA A 354 14.36 -15.21 42.90
N LEU A 355 13.66 -14.06 42.96
CA LEU A 355 14.27 -12.74 42.81
C LEU A 355 14.64 -12.13 44.16
N VAL A 356 15.69 -11.31 44.17
CA VAL A 356 16.07 -10.49 45.33
C VAL A 356 14.92 -9.55 45.66
N GLN A 357 14.30 -9.72 46.82
CA GLN A 357 13.21 -8.85 47.25
C GLN A 357 13.82 -7.67 48.02
N LEU A 358 13.74 -6.48 47.43
CA LEU A 358 14.15 -5.23 48.06
C LEU A 358 12.93 -4.46 48.55
N GLU A 359 12.95 -4.05 49.82
CA GLU A 359 12.04 -3.04 50.35
C GLU A 359 12.26 -1.71 49.63
N PRO A 360 11.22 -0.85 49.54
CA PRO A 360 11.33 0.46 48.88
C PRO A 360 12.52 1.29 49.37
N ARG A 361 12.90 1.12 50.63
CA ARG A 361 14.04 1.81 51.26
C ARG A 361 15.39 1.47 50.61
N GLU A 362 15.64 0.21 50.21
CA GLU A 362 16.84 -0.16 49.46
C GLU A 362 16.65 0.06 47.96
N TYR A 363 15.48 -0.30 47.42
CA TYR A 363 15.21 -0.22 45.98
C TYR A 363 15.33 1.22 45.44
N ASN A 364 14.81 2.20 46.18
CA ASN A 364 14.80 3.61 45.75
C ASN A 364 16.17 4.31 45.94
N ARG A 365 17.20 3.59 46.43
CA ARG A 365 18.58 4.10 46.47
C ARG A 365 19.24 4.05 45.09
N PHE A 366 18.80 3.12 44.24
CA PHE A 366 19.17 3.12 42.84
C PHE A 366 18.40 4.22 42.12
N THR A 367 19.08 4.97 41.25
CA THR A 367 18.40 5.96 40.41
C THR A 367 17.50 5.23 39.42
N ARG A 368 16.30 5.75 39.16
CA ARG A 368 15.40 5.14 38.18
C ARG A 368 15.96 5.30 36.76
N GLY A 369 16.21 4.19 36.08
CA GLY A 369 16.68 4.13 34.70
C GLY A 369 15.54 3.97 33.69
N ALA A 370 15.90 3.97 32.41
CA ALA A 370 14.95 3.70 31.31
C ALA A 370 14.45 2.24 31.34
N VAL A 371 13.26 2.01 30.79
CA VAL A 371 12.64 0.68 30.68
C VAL A 371 13.49 -0.23 29.79
N MET A 372 13.68 -1.48 30.22
CA MET A 372 14.40 -2.50 29.46
C MET A 372 13.66 -2.88 28.17
N THR A 373 14.42 -3.05 27.09
CA THR A 373 13.88 -3.41 25.76
C THR A 373 14.57 -4.65 25.20
N ALA A 374 14.15 -5.13 24.02
CA ALA A 374 14.84 -6.19 23.31
C ALA A 374 16.15 -5.71 22.62
N PHE A 375 16.52 -4.43 22.79
CA PHE A 375 17.72 -3.87 22.21
C PHE A 375 18.84 -3.83 23.24
N ALA A 376 20.03 -4.25 22.85
CA ALA A 376 21.17 -4.38 23.73
C ALA A 376 22.47 -3.94 23.05
N ARG A 377 23.46 -3.59 23.86
CA ARG A 377 24.85 -3.42 23.45
C ARG A 377 25.65 -4.57 24.06
N LEU A 378 26.69 -5.03 23.36
CA LEU A 378 27.59 -6.05 23.91
C LEU A 378 28.67 -5.46 24.83
N GLU A 379 28.89 -4.15 24.70
CA GLU A 379 29.83 -3.36 25.49
C GLU A 379 29.32 -1.92 25.60
N ALA A 380 29.80 -1.18 26.59
CA ALA A 380 29.42 0.22 26.78
C ALA A 380 29.82 1.05 25.55
N GLY A 381 28.86 1.81 24.98
CA GLY A 381 29.07 2.60 23.77
C GLY A 381 29.14 1.81 22.45
N GLY A 382 29.19 0.48 22.50
CA GLY A 382 29.26 -0.39 21.31
C GLY A 382 27.97 -0.41 20.48
N LYS A 383 27.95 -1.13 19.35
CA LYS A 383 26.79 -1.21 18.45
C LYS A 383 25.52 -1.71 19.15
N ILE A 384 24.37 -1.21 18.72
CA ILE A 384 23.06 -1.70 19.19
C ILE A 384 22.68 -2.92 18.37
N HIS A 385 22.25 -3.96 19.09
CA HIS A 385 21.71 -5.19 18.55
C HIS A 385 20.25 -5.34 18.99
N GLN A 386 19.39 -5.92 18.17
CA GLN A 386 18.07 -6.38 18.59
C GLN A 386 18.11 -7.89 18.82
N VAL A 387 17.52 -8.34 19.92
CA VAL A 387 17.27 -9.77 20.15
C VAL A 387 16.08 -10.21 19.30
N THR A 388 16.33 -11.12 18.36
CA THR A 388 15.32 -11.70 17.48
C THR A 388 15.43 -13.22 17.55
N GLY A 389 14.54 -13.87 18.32
CA GLY A 389 14.65 -15.30 18.59
C GLY A 389 15.95 -15.65 19.31
N THR A 390 16.79 -16.45 18.67
CA THR A 390 18.12 -16.87 19.18
C THR A 390 19.27 -16.03 18.62
N THR A 391 18.96 -14.91 17.95
CA THR A 391 19.95 -14.10 17.23
C THR A 391 20.03 -12.69 17.80
N LEU A 392 21.24 -12.13 17.89
CA LEU A 392 21.49 -10.71 18.08
C LEU A 392 21.73 -10.08 16.71
N GLN A 393 20.75 -9.31 16.24
CA GLN A 393 20.80 -8.61 14.95
C GLN A 393 21.49 -7.25 15.11
N PRO A 394 22.72 -7.03 14.61
CA PRO A 394 23.37 -5.73 14.67
C PRO A 394 22.71 -4.72 13.74
N TYR A 395 22.71 -3.46 14.17
CA TYR A 395 22.30 -2.30 13.39
C TYR A 395 23.50 -1.38 13.15
N TYR A 396 23.58 -0.83 11.94
CA TYR A 396 24.69 0.04 11.55
C TYR A 396 24.74 1.34 12.39
N ASP A 397 23.59 2.01 12.57
CA ASP A 397 23.50 3.27 13.29
C ASP A 397 22.16 3.48 14.01
N ALA A 398 22.02 4.60 14.70
CA ALA A 398 20.80 4.96 15.44
C ALA A 398 19.57 5.11 14.52
N ALA A 399 19.74 5.50 13.26
CA ALA A 399 18.64 5.61 12.31
C ALA A 399 18.11 4.22 11.93
N ALA A 400 19.00 3.24 11.76
CA ALA A 400 18.62 1.85 11.51
C ALA A 400 17.85 1.27 12.70
N VAL A 401 18.32 1.52 13.94
CA VAL A 401 17.63 1.10 15.16
C VAL A 401 16.25 1.78 15.28
N SER A 402 16.19 3.09 15.05
CA SER A 402 14.93 3.86 15.09
C SER A 402 13.90 3.28 14.13
N SER A 403 14.31 2.91 12.91
CA SER A 403 13.40 2.31 11.93
C SER A 403 12.86 0.94 12.35
N ALA A 404 13.65 0.14 13.08
CA ALA A 404 13.22 -1.15 13.62
C ALA A 404 12.29 -1.01 14.85
N ASN A 405 12.30 0.15 15.51
CA ASN A 405 11.57 0.42 16.75
C ASN A 405 10.54 1.56 16.58
N GLY A 406 9.77 1.53 15.48
CA GLY A 406 8.63 2.42 15.29
C GLY A 406 8.96 3.92 15.24
N GLY A 407 10.20 4.28 14.88
CA GLY A 407 10.64 5.68 14.73
C GLY A 407 11.37 6.28 15.94
N SER A 408 11.64 5.51 17.00
CA SER A 408 12.38 5.98 18.17
C SER A 408 13.58 5.09 18.48
N VAL A 409 14.68 5.67 18.97
CA VAL A 409 15.82 4.88 19.45
C VAL A 409 15.49 4.37 20.86
N PRO A 410 15.30 3.05 21.06
CA PRO A 410 14.98 2.49 22.36
C PRO A 410 16.19 2.55 23.29
N TYR A 411 15.93 2.45 24.58
CA TYR A 411 17.01 2.17 25.54
C TYR A 411 17.65 0.82 25.22
N ALA A 412 18.97 0.82 25.08
CA ALA A 412 19.77 -0.38 24.84
C ALA A 412 20.85 -0.48 25.92
N GLY A 413 20.58 -1.30 26.94
CA GLY A 413 21.53 -1.59 28.02
C GLY A 413 22.67 -2.48 27.55
N VAL A 414 23.70 -2.64 28.38
CA VAL A 414 24.81 -3.56 28.11
C VAL A 414 24.41 -4.98 28.53
N MET A 415 24.29 -5.88 27.55
CA MET A 415 24.03 -7.29 27.79
C MET A 415 25.31 -7.97 28.26
N ARG A 416 25.24 -8.63 29.41
CA ARG A 416 26.37 -9.33 30.02
C ARG A 416 26.87 -10.44 29.09
N SER A 417 28.17 -10.67 29.05
CA SER A 417 28.80 -11.68 28.16
C SER A 417 28.25 -13.10 28.40
N SER A 418 27.93 -13.44 29.64
CA SER A 418 27.30 -14.72 30.05
C SER A 418 25.87 -14.92 29.51
N VAL A 419 25.21 -13.82 29.13
CA VAL A 419 23.89 -13.84 28.50
C VAL A 419 24.03 -13.73 26.98
N ALA A 420 24.91 -12.85 26.50
CA ALA A 420 25.18 -12.66 25.08
C ALA A 420 25.64 -13.96 24.39
N SER A 421 26.40 -14.82 25.09
CA SER A 421 26.86 -16.13 24.58
C SER A 421 25.73 -17.12 24.29
N ARG A 422 24.50 -16.86 24.76
CA ARG A 422 23.30 -17.67 24.44
C ARG A 422 22.74 -17.35 23.06
N TYR A 423 23.20 -16.27 22.44
CA TYR A 423 22.71 -15.79 21.15
C TYR A 423 23.79 -15.90 20.08
N GLN A 424 23.36 -16.22 18.86
CA GLN A 424 24.21 -16.10 17.69
C GLN A 424 24.21 -14.64 17.22
N ILE A 425 25.38 -14.04 17.04
CA ILE A 425 25.46 -12.68 16.46
C ILE A 425 25.32 -12.82 14.94
N ALA A 426 24.31 -12.17 14.36
CA ALA A 426 24.15 -12.18 12.91
C ALA A 426 25.35 -11.50 12.25
N ALA A 427 25.95 -12.16 11.25
CA ALA A 427 27.09 -11.64 10.52
C ALA A 427 26.73 -10.36 9.73
N ARG A 428 25.47 -10.26 9.27
CA ARG A 428 24.96 -9.10 8.54
C ARG A 428 24.41 -8.06 9.50
N GLN A 429 24.89 -6.83 9.41
CA GLN A 429 24.25 -5.68 10.08
C GLN A 429 23.18 -5.05 9.19
N LEU A 430 22.12 -4.51 9.79
CA LEU A 430 21.04 -3.85 9.06
C LEU A 430 21.25 -2.34 8.97
N PHE A 431 20.93 -1.79 7.81
CA PHE A 431 20.86 -0.35 7.56
C PHE A 431 19.42 0.15 7.68
N ALA A 432 19.25 1.46 7.84
CA ALA A 432 17.93 2.07 7.79
C ALA A 432 17.28 1.84 6.40
N PRO A 433 16.01 1.42 6.32
CA PRO A 433 15.32 1.21 5.04
C PRO A 433 15.29 2.47 4.18
N GLY A 434 15.56 2.30 2.87
CA GLY A 434 15.63 3.41 1.91
C GLY A 434 16.93 4.23 1.96
N ARG A 435 17.91 3.88 2.80
CA ARG A 435 19.17 4.63 2.93
C ARG A 435 20.11 4.37 1.76
N MET A 436 20.64 5.41 1.15
CA MET A 436 21.69 5.31 0.13
C MET A 436 23.07 5.30 0.80
N ILE A 437 23.91 4.31 0.45
CA ILE A 437 25.26 4.14 1.00
C ILE A 437 26.31 4.09 -0.11
N LEU A 438 27.54 4.42 0.22
CA LEU A 438 28.69 4.34 -0.68
C LEU A 438 29.84 3.64 0.02
N ALA A 439 30.30 2.52 -0.54
CA ALA A 439 31.41 1.76 0.04
C ALA A 439 32.76 2.40 -0.34
N SER A 440 33.74 2.34 0.55
CA SER A 440 35.09 2.84 0.26
C SER A 440 35.70 2.09 -0.94
N GLY A 441 36.10 2.83 -1.97
CA GLY A 441 36.69 2.26 -3.18
C GLY A 441 35.69 1.74 -4.22
N ASP A 442 34.38 1.80 -3.95
CA ASP A 442 33.32 1.44 -4.90
C ASP A 442 32.59 2.71 -5.37
N PRO A 443 32.55 3.00 -6.70
CA PRO A 443 31.83 4.17 -7.20
C PRO A 443 30.30 4.00 -7.17
N THR A 444 29.79 2.78 -6.92
CA THR A 444 28.37 2.46 -6.94
C THR A 444 27.69 2.92 -5.66
N VAL A 445 26.63 3.69 -5.80
CA VAL A 445 25.74 4.01 -4.68
C VAL A 445 24.78 2.84 -4.49
N TRP A 446 24.76 2.24 -3.31
CA TRP A 446 23.95 1.06 -3.00
C TRP A 446 22.72 1.41 -2.17
N LEU A 447 21.63 0.72 -2.46
CA LEU A 447 20.44 0.62 -1.61
C LEU A 447 20.41 -0.77 -0.97
N PRO A 448 20.85 -0.92 0.29
CA PRO A 448 20.82 -2.18 1.01
C PRO A 448 19.38 -2.59 1.34
N GLN A 449 19.10 -3.88 1.24
CA GLN A 449 17.83 -4.51 1.59
C GLN A 449 18.04 -5.40 2.82
N SER A 450 17.05 -5.46 3.71
CA SER A 450 17.09 -6.24 4.95
C SER A 450 17.24 -7.75 4.74
N ASP A 451 16.95 -8.25 3.53
CA ASP A 451 17.15 -9.64 3.11
C ASP A 451 18.58 -9.96 2.63
N GLY A 452 19.45 -8.94 2.49
CA GLY A 452 20.86 -9.09 2.09
C GLY A 452 21.17 -8.67 0.66
N ARG A 453 20.22 -8.14 -0.10
CA ARG A 453 20.50 -7.64 -1.44
C ARG A 453 21.07 -6.21 -1.41
N LEU A 454 21.98 -5.89 -2.34
CA LEU A 454 22.41 -4.52 -2.65
C LEU A 454 21.93 -4.15 -4.03
N ILE A 455 21.00 -3.19 -4.10
CA ILE A 455 20.47 -2.69 -5.36
C ILE A 455 21.25 -1.43 -5.74
N GLY A 456 21.97 -1.45 -6.85
CA GLY A 456 22.79 -0.32 -7.28
C GLY A 456 21.93 0.82 -7.84
N LEU A 457 22.18 2.06 -7.43
CA LEU A 457 21.49 3.24 -7.95
C LEU A 457 22.19 3.74 -9.22
N PRO A 458 21.55 3.64 -10.41
CA PRO A 458 22.21 4.02 -11.65
C PRO A 458 22.16 5.54 -11.93
N ALA A 459 21.27 6.29 -11.26
CA ALA A 459 21.26 7.76 -11.22
C ALA A 459 20.40 8.34 -10.09
N TRP A 460 20.75 9.55 -9.67
CA TRP A 460 19.97 10.33 -8.71
C TRP A 460 18.59 10.78 -9.22
N SER A 461 18.39 10.92 -10.53
CA SER A 461 17.06 11.19 -11.10
C SER A 461 16.08 10.07 -10.76
N LEU A 462 16.53 8.81 -10.83
CA LEU A 462 15.71 7.66 -10.48
C LEU A 462 15.36 7.66 -8.98
N ALA A 463 16.33 7.93 -8.09
CA ALA A 463 16.03 8.06 -6.65
C ALA A 463 14.95 9.11 -6.40
N ALA A 464 14.99 10.24 -7.12
CA ALA A 464 13.97 11.28 -7.04
C ALA A 464 12.59 10.82 -7.56
N GLU A 465 12.52 10.07 -8.66
CA GLU A 465 11.24 9.50 -9.15
C GLU A 465 10.61 8.57 -8.11
N LEU A 466 11.44 7.74 -7.47
CA LEU A 466 11.04 6.76 -6.46
C LEU A 466 10.81 7.37 -5.07
N GLY A 467 10.98 8.68 -4.89
CA GLY A 467 10.81 9.34 -3.59
C GLY A 467 11.86 8.91 -2.54
N LEU A 468 12.97 8.34 -2.99
CA LEU A 468 14.08 7.93 -2.15
C LEU A 468 15.03 9.12 -1.88
N PRO A 469 15.88 9.04 -0.84
CA PRO A 469 16.90 10.05 -0.57
C PRO A 469 17.80 10.32 -1.78
N LYS A 470 18.08 11.60 -2.05
CA LYS A 470 18.83 12.07 -3.23
C LYS A 470 20.31 12.34 -2.95
N ALA A 471 20.84 11.76 -1.88
CA ALA A 471 22.23 11.90 -1.49
C ALA A 471 22.72 10.65 -0.76
N VAL A 472 24.04 10.44 -0.76
CA VAL A 472 24.68 9.40 0.05
C VAL A 472 24.54 9.78 1.52
N ALA A 473 23.84 8.97 2.29
CA ALA A 473 23.65 9.19 3.72
C ALA A 473 24.81 8.64 4.55
N SER A 474 25.56 7.65 4.03
CA SER A 474 26.71 7.07 4.74
C SER A 474 27.78 6.55 3.81
N ARG A 475 29.03 6.77 4.23
CA ARG A 475 30.19 6.11 3.69
C ARG A 475 30.53 4.92 4.58
N VAL A 476 30.64 3.74 3.98
CA VAL A 476 30.78 2.47 4.69
C VAL A 476 32.06 1.75 4.27
N THR A 477 32.55 0.85 5.13
CA THR A 477 33.68 -0.03 4.79
C THR A 477 33.20 -1.30 4.10
N ALA A 478 34.11 -2.07 3.49
CA ALA A 478 33.76 -3.38 2.93
C ALA A 478 33.22 -4.34 4.01
N THR A 479 33.78 -4.30 5.22
CA THR A 479 33.33 -5.08 6.38
C THR A 479 31.89 -4.76 6.76
N ASP A 480 31.46 -3.51 6.60
CA ASP A 480 30.10 -3.10 6.91
C ASP A 480 29.05 -3.74 5.99
N LEU A 481 29.47 -4.24 4.82
CA LEU A 481 28.64 -4.92 3.83
C LEU A 481 28.73 -6.45 3.91
N THR A 482 29.32 -7.00 4.97
CA THR A 482 29.37 -8.45 5.18
C THR A 482 27.95 -9.05 5.17
N GLY A 483 27.75 -10.11 4.39
CA GLY A 483 26.45 -10.77 4.24
C GLY A 483 25.48 -10.11 3.26
N TYR A 484 25.95 -9.11 2.50
CA TYR A 484 25.22 -8.50 1.40
C TYR A 484 25.76 -8.92 0.02
N ALA A 485 24.88 -9.01 -0.98
CA ALA A 485 25.23 -9.37 -2.36
C ALA A 485 24.59 -8.39 -3.38
N PRO A 486 25.35 -7.88 -4.37
CA PRO A 486 24.81 -7.08 -5.46
C PRO A 486 23.73 -7.79 -6.27
N THR A 487 22.75 -7.03 -6.75
CA THR A 487 21.73 -7.47 -7.71
C THR A 487 21.65 -6.51 -8.88
N ASP A 488 20.71 -6.77 -9.80
CA ASP A 488 20.39 -5.86 -10.89
C ASP A 488 20.16 -4.41 -10.38
N PRO A 489 20.58 -3.40 -11.17
CA PRO A 489 20.39 -2.00 -10.80
C PRO A 489 18.93 -1.64 -10.53
N LEU A 490 18.74 -0.60 -9.73
CA LEU A 490 17.44 -0.05 -9.40
C LEU A 490 16.71 0.36 -10.69
N SER A 491 15.45 -0.05 -10.81
CA SER A 491 14.55 0.28 -11.92
C SER A 491 13.51 1.31 -11.50
N GLN A 492 12.95 2.03 -12.49
CA GLN A 492 11.76 2.87 -12.32
C GLN A 492 10.51 2.08 -11.96
N TYR A 493 10.51 0.79 -12.28
CA TYR A 493 9.47 -0.16 -11.89
C TYR A 493 9.95 -0.91 -10.65
N VAL A 494 9.13 -0.96 -9.62
CA VAL A 494 9.45 -1.68 -8.38
C VAL A 494 8.36 -2.67 -8.02
N ILE A 495 8.75 -3.75 -7.35
CA ILE A 495 7.83 -4.75 -6.81
C ILE A 495 7.81 -4.61 -5.29
N CYS A 496 6.62 -4.36 -4.75
CA CYS A 496 6.37 -4.23 -3.31
C CYS A 496 5.21 -5.13 -2.90
N GLY A 497 5.47 -6.10 -2.03
CA GLY A 497 4.46 -7.08 -1.58
C GLY A 497 3.81 -7.85 -2.75
N GLY A 498 4.59 -8.17 -3.78
CA GLY A 498 4.13 -8.85 -5.00
C GLY A 498 3.38 -7.96 -6.01
N LYS A 499 3.15 -6.68 -5.70
CA LYS A 499 2.48 -5.73 -6.62
C LYS A 499 3.52 -4.86 -7.34
N VAL A 500 3.26 -4.57 -8.61
CA VAL A 500 4.12 -3.72 -9.45
C VAL A 500 3.68 -2.27 -9.35
N TYR A 501 4.66 -1.39 -9.19
CA TYR A 501 4.47 0.05 -9.16
C TYR A 501 5.46 0.76 -10.10
N PHE A 502 5.01 1.87 -10.67
CA PHE A 502 5.82 2.80 -11.44
C PHE A 502 6.09 4.05 -10.61
N GLY A 503 7.37 4.40 -10.40
CA GLY A 503 7.73 5.62 -9.69
C GLY A 503 7.82 6.84 -10.60
N ALA A 504 7.17 7.92 -10.20
CA ALA A 504 7.19 9.20 -10.89
C ALA A 504 6.97 10.35 -9.90
N SER A 505 7.81 11.38 -9.95
CA SER A 505 7.70 12.57 -9.11
C SER A 505 7.56 12.26 -7.60
N GLY A 506 8.25 11.24 -7.10
CA GLY A 506 8.23 10.83 -5.70
C GLY A 506 7.00 10.03 -5.27
N ARG A 507 6.13 9.65 -6.21
CA ARG A 507 4.91 8.86 -5.96
C ARG A 507 4.95 7.57 -6.76
N PHE A 508 4.23 6.57 -6.27
CA PHE A 508 4.10 5.28 -6.93
C PHE A 508 2.70 5.08 -7.47
N HIS A 509 2.65 4.75 -8.75
CA HIS A 509 1.46 4.48 -9.52
C HIS A 509 1.31 2.97 -9.69
N GLY A 510 0.18 2.40 -9.26
CA GLY A 510 -0.06 0.96 -9.40
C GLY A 510 -0.14 0.53 -10.87
N LEU A 511 0.42 -0.64 -11.18
CA LEU A 511 0.36 -1.29 -12.50
C LEU A 511 -0.27 -2.68 -12.37
N PRO A 512 -1.61 -2.80 -12.51
CA PRO A 512 -2.31 -4.07 -12.33
C PRO A 512 -1.90 -5.16 -13.33
N ASN A 513 -1.49 -4.76 -14.54
CA ASN A 513 -1.10 -5.66 -15.62
C ASN A 513 0.39 -6.05 -15.58
N GLY A 514 1.11 -5.69 -14.52
CA GLY A 514 2.53 -5.99 -14.36
C GLY A 514 3.47 -5.00 -15.07
N VAL A 515 4.71 -5.41 -15.23
CA VAL A 515 5.76 -4.60 -15.88
C VAL A 515 5.56 -4.64 -17.39
N PRO A 516 5.53 -3.50 -18.10
CA PRO A 516 5.43 -3.49 -19.56
C PRO A 516 6.59 -4.26 -20.21
N ALA A 517 6.31 -4.93 -21.34
CA ALA A 517 7.32 -5.71 -22.05
C ALA A 517 8.58 -4.89 -22.36
N GLY A 518 9.76 -5.50 -22.22
CA GLY A 518 11.06 -4.87 -22.43
C GLY A 518 11.55 -3.97 -21.28
N PHE A 519 10.76 -3.74 -20.23
CA PHE A 519 11.21 -3.11 -18.99
C PHE A 519 11.47 -4.16 -17.90
N THR A 520 12.36 -3.85 -16.97
CA THR A 520 12.66 -4.67 -15.79
C THR A 520 12.14 -4.00 -14.53
N ALA A 521 11.94 -4.76 -13.44
CA ALA A 521 11.56 -4.21 -12.15
C ALA A 521 12.46 -4.69 -11.02
N SER A 522 12.71 -3.82 -10.05
CA SER A 522 13.48 -4.16 -8.84
C SER A 522 12.53 -4.55 -7.72
N THR A 523 12.73 -5.75 -7.15
CA THR A 523 11.96 -6.16 -5.96
C THR A 523 12.52 -5.48 -4.73
N LEU A 524 11.70 -4.72 -4.01
CA LEU A 524 12.07 -4.07 -2.76
C LEU A 524 11.53 -4.86 -1.57
N ASP A 525 12.28 -4.89 -0.49
CA ASP A 525 11.86 -5.51 0.76
C ASP A 525 10.73 -4.72 1.45
N ALA A 526 9.99 -5.38 2.35
CA ALA A 526 8.86 -4.76 3.02
C ALA A 526 9.23 -3.46 3.77
N PRO A 527 10.36 -3.39 4.52
CA PRO A 527 10.77 -2.15 5.17
C PRO A 527 11.07 -1.00 4.21
N THR A 528 11.71 -1.24 3.05
CA THR A 528 11.96 -0.20 2.05
C THR A 528 10.66 0.22 1.37
N CYS A 529 9.79 -0.74 1.03
CA CYS A 529 8.47 -0.46 0.48
C CYS A 529 7.61 0.41 1.40
N ALA A 530 7.70 0.24 2.72
CA ALA A 530 6.98 1.05 3.69
C ALA A 530 7.42 2.53 3.71
N ARG A 531 8.55 2.88 3.08
CA ARG A 531 9.02 4.26 2.92
C ARG A 531 8.43 4.96 1.69
N LEU A 532 7.81 4.20 0.78
CA LEU A 532 7.35 4.69 -0.49
C LEU A 532 5.98 5.37 -0.37
N THR A 533 5.78 6.46 -1.13
CA THR A 533 4.49 7.15 -1.17
C THR A 533 3.58 6.50 -2.23
N LEU A 534 2.84 5.47 -1.83
CA LEU A 534 1.93 4.68 -2.69
C LEU A 534 0.59 5.41 -2.97
N THR A 535 0.64 6.69 -3.33
CA THR A 535 -0.56 7.54 -3.51
C THR A 535 -0.74 8.03 -4.95
N GLY A 536 0.01 7.50 -5.91
CA GLY A 536 -0.16 7.85 -7.33
C GLY A 536 -1.44 7.21 -7.91
N PRO A 537 -2.16 7.88 -8.82
CA PRO A 537 -3.27 7.26 -9.53
C PRO A 537 -2.82 6.00 -10.27
N VAL A 538 -3.64 4.94 -10.21
CA VAL A 538 -3.37 3.65 -10.86
C VAL A 538 -3.46 3.79 -12.37
N PHE A 539 -2.56 3.12 -13.10
CA PHE A 539 -2.66 3.01 -14.56
C PHE A 539 -3.65 1.90 -14.93
N THR A 540 -4.49 2.15 -15.94
CA THR A 540 -5.42 1.15 -16.47
C THR A 540 -4.74 0.17 -17.44
N THR A 541 -3.68 0.63 -18.11
CA THR A 541 -2.91 -0.15 -19.08
C THR A 541 -1.41 -0.08 -18.77
N VAL A 542 -0.61 0.53 -19.64
CA VAL A 542 0.82 0.81 -19.46
C VAL A 542 1.03 2.28 -19.06
N PRO A 543 2.20 2.66 -18.53
CA PRO A 543 2.49 4.05 -18.21
C PRO A 543 2.38 5.00 -19.43
N PHE A 544 1.63 6.08 -19.25
CA PHE A 544 1.73 7.28 -20.07
C PHE A 544 2.48 8.33 -19.28
N VAL A 545 3.51 8.92 -19.87
CA VAL A 545 4.41 9.86 -19.19
C VAL A 545 4.59 11.14 -19.99
N LYS A 546 4.90 12.22 -19.30
CA LYS A 546 5.41 13.47 -19.88
C LYS A 546 6.50 14.04 -18.97
N THR A 547 7.21 15.07 -19.44
CA THR A 547 8.14 15.81 -18.58
C THR A 547 7.55 17.16 -18.18
N PRO A 548 8.12 17.83 -17.14
CA PRO A 548 7.67 19.17 -16.75
C PRO A 548 7.93 20.22 -17.83
N THR A 549 8.95 20.03 -18.67
CA THR A 549 9.41 21.01 -19.65
C THR A 549 8.88 20.75 -21.07
N ASN A 550 8.41 19.53 -21.36
CA ASN A 550 7.87 19.14 -22.66
C ASN A 550 6.46 18.54 -22.51
N GLY A 551 5.48 19.14 -23.21
CA GLY A 551 4.09 18.69 -23.21
C GLY A 551 3.82 17.40 -24.00
N THR A 552 4.82 16.87 -24.72
CA THR A 552 4.71 15.60 -25.46
C THR A 552 4.44 14.46 -24.49
N VAL A 553 3.38 13.70 -24.76
CA VAL A 553 3.05 12.49 -23.99
C VAL A 553 3.67 11.29 -24.68
N TYR A 554 4.28 10.41 -23.89
CA TYR A 554 4.88 9.17 -24.33
C TYR A 554 4.15 7.98 -23.72
N ARG A 555 4.08 6.87 -24.45
CA ARG A 555 3.59 5.57 -23.94
C ARG A 555 4.78 4.63 -23.76
N ALA A 556 4.84 3.95 -22.61
CA ALA A 556 5.84 2.92 -22.34
C ALA A 556 5.48 1.59 -23.01
N GLU A 557 6.34 1.07 -23.87
CA GLU A 557 6.16 -0.22 -24.54
C GLU A 557 7.49 -0.74 -25.07
N ASN A 558 7.71 -2.06 -25.07
CA ASN A 558 8.90 -2.72 -25.65
C ASN A 558 10.25 -2.09 -25.20
N GLY A 559 10.35 -1.73 -23.92
CA GLY A 559 11.56 -1.12 -23.35
C GLY A 559 11.84 0.32 -23.80
N MET A 560 10.89 0.98 -24.47
CA MET A 560 11.02 2.34 -24.98
C MET A 560 9.84 3.24 -24.59
N TYR A 561 10.08 4.55 -24.56
CA TYR A 561 9.03 5.57 -24.50
C TYR A 561 8.75 6.08 -25.91
N ARG A 562 7.54 5.83 -26.42
CA ARG A 562 7.15 6.26 -27.77
C ARG A 562 6.28 7.51 -27.72
N PRO A 563 6.65 8.61 -28.41
CA PRO A 563 5.88 9.84 -28.40
C PRO A 563 4.53 9.66 -29.10
N ILE A 564 3.50 10.31 -28.59
CA ILE A 564 2.13 10.25 -29.10
C ILE A 564 1.79 11.57 -29.79
N PRO A 565 1.31 11.55 -31.04
CA PRO A 565 1.14 12.77 -31.85
C PRO A 565 -0.07 13.62 -31.48
N SER A 566 -1.08 13.06 -30.81
CA SER A 566 -2.33 13.77 -30.50
C SER A 566 -3.09 13.17 -29.32
N GLN A 567 -3.98 13.98 -28.73
CA GLN A 567 -4.86 13.53 -27.64
C GLN A 567 -5.82 12.41 -28.09
N ALA A 568 -6.32 12.46 -29.33
CA ALA A 568 -7.19 11.42 -29.87
C ALA A 568 -6.46 10.07 -29.93
N ARG A 569 -5.22 10.06 -30.43
CA ARG A 569 -4.39 8.85 -30.48
C ARG A 569 -4.04 8.32 -29.09
N MET A 570 -3.82 9.22 -28.13
CA MET A 570 -3.58 8.82 -26.73
C MET A 570 -4.80 8.11 -26.12
N ILE A 571 -6.01 8.63 -26.34
CA ILE A 571 -7.26 8.01 -25.86
C ILE A 571 -7.47 6.63 -26.53
N GLU A 572 -7.22 6.55 -27.84
CA GLU A 572 -7.28 5.30 -28.59
C GLU A 572 -6.33 4.24 -28.02
N LEU A 573 -5.06 4.59 -27.81
CA LEU A 573 -4.03 3.70 -27.24
C LEU A 573 -4.31 3.26 -25.79
N ASN A 574 -5.24 3.93 -25.10
CA ASN A 574 -5.70 3.58 -23.76
C ASN A 574 -7.11 2.96 -23.75
N GLY A 575 -7.55 2.39 -24.88
CA GLY A 575 -8.83 1.68 -24.96
C GLY A 575 -10.06 2.61 -24.97
N GLY A 576 -9.92 3.83 -25.49
CA GLY A 576 -11.04 4.77 -25.66
C GLY A 576 -11.29 5.70 -24.48
N THR A 577 -10.47 5.64 -23.41
CA THR A 577 -10.59 6.53 -22.24
C THR A 577 -9.34 7.40 -22.07
N ARG A 578 -9.48 8.56 -21.41
CA ARG A 578 -8.32 9.41 -21.09
C ARG A 578 -7.39 8.69 -20.12
N PRO A 579 -6.08 8.51 -20.43
CA PRO A 579 -5.16 7.83 -19.54
C PRO A 579 -4.77 8.70 -18.35
N THR A 580 -4.38 8.03 -17.27
CA THR A 580 -3.51 8.63 -16.24
C THR A 580 -2.17 8.97 -16.89
N ILE A 581 -1.71 10.22 -16.76
CA ILE A 581 -0.40 10.66 -17.24
C ILE A 581 0.48 10.98 -16.03
N ALA A 582 1.58 10.26 -15.86
CA ALA A 582 2.59 10.56 -14.85
C ALA A 582 3.61 11.59 -15.37
N VAL A 583 4.21 12.34 -14.45
CA VAL A 583 5.27 13.30 -14.77
C VAL A 583 6.59 12.71 -14.29
N ILE A 584 7.52 12.50 -15.22
CA ILE A 584 8.90 12.07 -14.95
C ILE A 584 9.85 13.22 -15.29
N SER A 585 11.00 13.27 -14.64
CA SER A 585 12.03 14.26 -14.95
C SER A 585 12.63 14.06 -16.35
N ASP A 586 13.10 15.16 -16.95
CA ASP A 586 13.79 15.13 -18.24
C ASP A 586 15.01 14.19 -18.22
N ALA A 587 15.73 14.14 -17.09
CA ALA A 587 16.87 13.24 -16.89
C ALA A 587 16.48 11.74 -16.84
N THR A 588 15.26 11.42 -16.42
CA THR A 588 14.75 10.04 -16.47
C THR A 588 14.36 9.67 -17.90
N LEU A 589 13.70 10.58 -18.63
CA LEU A 589 13.33 10.36 -20.03
C LEU A 589 14.59 10.19 -20.90
N SER A 590 15.62 11.04 -20.73
CA SER A 590 16.85 11.00 -21.54
C SER A 590 17.68 9.73 -21.36
N ARG A 591 17.43 8.97 -20.30
CA ARG A 591 18.10 7.70 -20.00
C ARG A 591 17.36 6.49 -20.53
N THR A 592 16.11 6.66 -20.94
CA THR A 592 15.31 5.58 -21.52
C THR A 592 15.30 5.75 -23.02
N THR A 593 15.34 4.64 -23.76
CA THR A 593 15.26 4.67 -25.22
C THR A 593 13.94 5.34 -25.65
N VAL A 594 14.03 6.40 -26.45
CA VAL A 594 12.86 7.02 -27.08
C VAL A 594 12.66 6.37 -28.45
N GLY A 595 11.52 5.69 -28.61
CA GLY A 595 11.16 5.05 -29.86
C GLY A 595 10.54 6.02 -30.87
N PRO A 596 10.23 5.56 -32.09
CA PRO A 596 9.59 6.40 -33.09
C PRO A 596 8.18 6.82 -32.66
N ILE A 597 7.79 8.02 -33.09
CA ILE A 597 6.46 8.59 -32.83
C ILE A 597 5.35 7.67 -33.35
N TYR A 598 4.27 7.52 -32.59
CA TYR A 598 3.07 6.86 -33.09
C TYR A 598 2.53 7.59 -34.31
N LEU A 599 2.05 6.82 -35.27
CA LEU A 599 1.38 7.36 -36.45
C LEU A 599 -0.05 7.79 -36.08
N VAL A 600 -0.56 8.79 -36.81
CA VAL A 600 -1.91 9.30 -36.63
C VAL A 600 -2.87 8.39 -37.41
N THR A 601 -3.81 7.74 -36.73
CA THR A 601 -4.89 6.98 -37.37
C THR A 601 -5.64 7.86 -38.38
N GLY A 602 -5.93 7.34 -39.56
CA GLY A 602 -6.58 8.09 -40.64
C GLY A 602 -5.62 8.83 -41.57
N SER A 603 -4.32 8.87 -41.26
CA SER A 603 -3.32 9.54 -42.10
C SER A 603 -2.74 8.61 -43.17
N LEU A 604 -2.22 9.21 -44.24
CA LEU A 604 -1.37 8.53 -45.22
C LEU A 604 0.10 8.76 -44.86
N VAL A 605 0.88 7.68 -44.82
CA VAL A 605 2.31 7.70 -44.50
C VAL A 605 3.11 6.93 -45.54
N ARG A 606 4.40 7.24 -45.65
CA ARG A 606 5.36 6.53 -46.50
C ARG A 606 6.73 6.52 -45.82
N ALA A 607 7.44 5.40 -45.87
CA ALA A 607 8.81 5.36 -45.38
C ALA A 607 9.73 6.17 -46.31
N ALA A 608 10.70 6.89 -45.74
CA ALA A 608 11.71 7.58 -46.53
C ALA A 608 12.43 6.61 -47.48
N GLY A 609 12.47 6.95 -48.77
CA GLY A 609 13.05 6.09 -49.82
C GLY A 609 12.15 4.95 -50.33
N ASP A 610 10.95 4.75 -49.78
CA ASP A 610 9.96 3.78 -50.26
C ASP A 610 8.91 4.47 -51.15
N ALA A 611 8.39 3.78 -52.16
CA ALA A 611 7.27 4.24 -52.99
C ALA A 611 5.90 3.89 -52.37
N SER A 612 5.86 2.92 -51.47
CA SER A 612 4.63 2.35 -50.89
C SER A 612 3.97 3.32 -49.92
N VAL A 613 2.76 3.76 -50.24
CA VAL A 613 1.95 4.60 -49.37
C VAL A 613 1.00 3.75 -48.55
N TRP A 614 0.93 4.02 -47.26
CA TRP A 614 0.12 3.29 -46.29
C TRP A 614 -0.90 4.20 -45.63
N PHE A 615 -2.14 3.74 -45.52
CA PHE A 615 -3.15 4.33 -44.65
C PHE A 615 -3.05 3.70 -43.26
N VAL A 616 -2.98 4.56 -42.23
CA VAL A 616 -2.83 4.15 -40.84
C VAL A 616 -4.21 3.81 -40.26
N ASP A 617 -4.45 2.53 -40.03
CA ASP A 617 -5.70 1.98 -39.52
C ASP A 617 -5.50 1.40 -38.10
N GLY A 618 -5.46 2.28 -37.11
CA GLY A 618 -5.21 1.90 -35.72
C GLY A 618 -3.77 1.40 -35.52
N ASP A 619 -3.60 0.10 -35.30
CA ASP A 619 -2.32 -0.61 -35.20
C ASP A 619 -1.93 -1.35 -36.50
N ARG A 620 -2.71 -1.15 -37.57
CA ARG A 620 -2.46 -1.74 -38.89
C ARG A 620 -2.10 -0.70 -39.94
N LEU A 621 -1.33 -1.14 -40.94
CA LEU A 621 -1.08 -0.40 -42.17
C LEU A 621 -1.85 -1.03 -43.32
N ARG A 622 -2.62 -0.22 -44.05
CA ARG A 622 -3.38 -0.61 -45.25
C ARG A 622 -2.69 -0.01 -46.46
N GLY A 623 -2.26 -0.83 -47.42
CA GLY A 623 -1.67 -0.31 -48.65
C GLY A 623 -2.64 0.61 -49.40
N LEU A 624 -2.16 1.72 -49.96
CA LEU A 624 -2.92 2.59 -50.86
C LEU A 624 -2.59 2.23 -52.32
N PRO A 625 -3.50 1.60 -53.08
CA PRO A 625 -3.22 1.17 -54.46
C PRO A 625 -3.05 2.32 -55.45
N SER A 626 -3.73 3.46 -55.23
CA SER A 626 -3.64 4.62 -56.12
C SER A 626 -4.01 5.92 -55.42
N TRP A 627 -3.41 7.02 -55.87
CA TRP A 627 -3.77 8.37 -55.41
C TRP A 627 -5.20 8.78 -55.77
N GLY A 628 -5.75 8.24 -56.85
CA GLY A 628 -7.13 8.47 -57.21
C GLY A 628 -8.12 7.82 -56.23
N LEU A 629 -7.75 6.68 -55.62
CA LEU A 629 -8.52 6.11 -54.51
C LEU A 629 -8.44 6.97 -53.25
N ALA A 630 -7.25 7.47 -52.90
CA ALA A 630 -7.10 8.39 -51.77
C ALA A 630 -8.00 9.63 -51.94
N ARG A 631 -8.02 10.22 -53.14
CA ARG A 631 -8.93 11.32 -53.46
C ARG A 631 -10.39 10.91 -53.33
N ALA A 632 -10.79 9.75 -53.86
CA ALA A 632 -12.17 9.26 -53.72
C ALA A 632 -12.63 9.15 -52.24
N TYR A 633 -11.71 8.81 -51.33
CA TYR A 633 -11.97 8.75 -49.88
C TYR A 633 -11.99 10.12 -49.19
N GLY A 634 -11.51 11.19 -49.84
CA GLY A 634 -11.26 12.47 -49.20
C GLY A 634 -10.00 12.49 -48.33
N LEU A 635 -9.03 11.62 -48.59
CA LEU A 635 -7.78 11.56 -47.83
C LEU A 635 -6.80 12.67 -48.26
N PRO A 636 -6.05 13.26 -47.32
CA PRO A 636 -5.09 14.32 -47.62
C PRO A 636 -3.88 13.80 -48.42
N SER A 637 -3.38 14.61 -49.34
CA SER A 637 -2.16 14.36 -50.12
C SER A 637 -1.19 15.56 -50.01
N PRO A 638 0.15 15.35 -50.02
CA PRO A 638 0.86 14.07 -50.14
C PRO A 638 0.87 13.28 -48.83
N ALA A 639 1.32 12.02 -48.89
CA ALA A 639 1.54 11.20 -47.71
C ALA A 639 2.68 11.79 -46.88
N ARG A 640 2.55 11.70 -45.55
CA ARG A 640 3.61 12.13 -44.63
C ARG A 640 4.78 11.15 -44.71
N GLU A 641 5.96 11.66 -45.02
CA GLU A 641 7.17 10.87 -44.97
C GLU A 641 7.59 10.62 -43.50
N VAL A 642 7.93 9.38 -43.19
CA VAL A 642 8.39 8.95 -41.85
C VAL A 642 9.66 8.11 -41.98
N ALA A 643 10.44 8.03 -40.90
CA ALA A 643 11.58 7.13 -40.85
C ALA A 643 11.12 5.66 -41.00
N PRO A 644 11.90 4.77 -41.65
CA PRO A 644 11.49 3.39 -41.87
C PRO A 644 11.13 2.63 -40.58
N ASP A 645 11.81 2.92 -39.48
CA ASP A 645 11.57 2.33 -38.16
C ASP A 645 10.23 2.73 -37.53
N ALA A 646 9.62 3.85 -37.95
CA ALA A 646 8.31 4.28 -37.47
C ALA A 646 7.16 3.36 -37.94
N LEU A 647 7.39 2.59 -39.01
CA LEU A 647 6.44 1.56 -39.47
C LEU A 647 6.65 0.22 -38.76
N THR A 648 7.76 0.04 -38.05
CA THR A 648 8.07 -1.21 -37.32
C THR A 648 7.04 -1.44 -36.22
N GLY A 649 6.48 -2.65 -36.19
CA GLY A 649 5.48 -3.09 -35.21
C GLY A 649 4.03 -2.87 -35.62
N PHE A 650 3.75 -2.24 -36.77
CA PHE A 650 2.40 -2.24 -37.34
C PHE A 650 2.15 -3.52 -38.15
N ALA A 651 1.00 -4.16 -37.97
CA ALA A 651 0.61 -5.29 -38.79
C ALA A 651 0.13 -4.81 -40.17
N GLN A 652 0.61 -5.43 -41.24
CA GLN A 652 0.11 -5.14 -42.58
C GLN A 652 -1.23 -5.84 -42.82
N GLY A 653 -2.23 -5.08 -43.26
CA GLY A 653 -3.55 -5.60 -43.62
C GLY A 653 -3.81 -5.49 -45.13
N PRO A 654 -4.95 -6.03 -45.61
CA PRO A 654 -5.39 -5.83 -46.99
C PRO A 654 -5.41 -4.35 -47.37
N ALA A 655 -5.02 -4.04 -48.61
CA ALA A 655 -5.04 -2.68 -49.14
C ALA A 655 -6.44 -2.06 -49.10
N LEU A 656 -6.51 -0.73 -49.13
CA LEU A 656 -7.77 0.00 -49.29
C LEU A 656 -8.43 -0.36 -50.62
N THR A 657 -9.73 -0.65 -50.60
CA THR A 657 -10.56 -0.94 -51.78
C THR A 657 -11.55 0.19 -52.05
N HIS A 658 -12.28 0.15 -53.17
CA HIS A 658 -13.31 1.16 -53.45
C HIS A 658 -14.46 1.13 -52.42
N LEU A 659 -14.76 -0.07 -51.90
CA LEU A 659 -15.77 -0.31 -50.89
C LEU A 659 -15.11 -0.59 -49.53
N VAL A 660 -15.64 -0.03 -48.46
CA VAL A 660 -15.14 -0.25 -47.09
C VAL A 660 -16.26 -0.59 -46.12
N SER A 661 -15.91 -1.36 -45.10
CA SER A 661 -16.79 -1.61 -43.97
C SER A 661 -16.34 -0.76 -42.79
N CYS A 662 -17.28 0.00 -42.22
CA CYS A 662 -17.09 0.78 -41.02
C CYS A 662 -18.15 0.41 -39.98
N GLY A 663 -17.73 -0.33 -38.94
CA GLY A 663 -18.64 -0.85 -37.92
C GLY A 663 -19.72 -1.77 -38.48
N GLY A 664 -19.38 -2.59 -39.49
CA GLY A 664 -20.30 -3.50 -40.17
C GLY A 664 -21.18 -2.84 -41.25
N LEU A 665 -21.10 -1.51 -41.41
CA LEU A 665 -21.83 -0.79 -42.46
C LEU A 665 -20.95 -0.61 -43.69
N LEU A 666 -21.50 -0.90 -44.86
CA LEU A 666 -20.82 -0.77 -46.14
C LEU A 666 -20.85 0.69 -46.66
N TYR A 667 -19.71 1.18 -47.13
CA TYR A 667 -19.56 2.50 -47.75
C TYR A 667 -18.81 2.39 -49.07
N ALA A 668 -19.14 3.27 -50.02
CA ALA A 668 -18.40 3.45 -51.27
C ALA A 668 -17.71 4.82 -51.29
N ALA A 669 -16.47 4.86 -51.81
CA ALA A 669 -15.67 6.07 -51.91
C ALA A 669 -15.93 6.83 -53.22
N GLY A 670 -16.19 8.13 -53.14
CA GLY A 670 -16.23 9.02 -54.30
C GLY A 670 -16.81 10.39 -53.97
N GLY A 671 -16.40 11.40 -54.74
CA GLY A 671 -16.72 12.80 -54.46
C GLY A 671 -16.05 13.31 -53.17
N ASP A 672 -14.81 12.87 -52.94
CA ASP A 672 -13.97 13.22 -51.78
C ASP A 672 -14.59 12.84 -50.42
N ARG A 673 -15.47 11.83 -50.39
CA ARG A 673 -16.12 11.33 -49.18
C ARG A 673 -16.63 9.89 -49.34
N LEU A 674 -17.02 9.29 -48.22
CA LEU A 674 -17.67 7.99 -48.15
C LEU A 674 -19.19 8.14 -48.10
N SER A 675 -19.88 7.35 -48.91
CA SER A 675 -21.35 7.29 -48.97
C SER A 675 -21.84 5.91 -48.57
N ARG A 676 -22.79 5.82 -47.63
CA ARG A 676 -23.31 4.53 -47.14
C ARG A 676 -24.10 3.79 -48.22
N VAL A 677 -23.82 2.51 -48.41
CA VAL A 677 -24.59 1.61 -49.28
C VAL A 677 -25.70 0.96 -48.46
N LEU A 678 -26.96 1.34 -48.70
CA LEU A 678 -28.09 0.95 -47.86
C LEU A 678 -28.45 -0.54 -47.99
N SER A 679 -28.22 -1.15 -49.14
CA SER A 679 -28.42 -2.60 -49.34
C SER A 679 -27.43 -3.44 -48.54
N GLY A 680 -26.27 -2.88 -48.15
CA GLY A 680 -25.17 -3.62 -47.54
C GLY A 680 -24.46 -4.61 -48.46
N ASP A 681 -24.90 -4.73 -49.72
CA ASP A 681 -24.36 -5.69 -50.68
C ASP A 681 -23.14 -5.09 -51.42
N PRO A 682 -21.92 -5.67 -51.27
CA PRO A 682 -20.75 -5.24 -52.05
C PRO A 682 -20.80 -5.68 -53.51
N ALA A 683 -21.87 -6.35 -53.92
CA ALA A 683 -22.03 -6.99 -55.22
C ALA A 683 -20.78 -7.80 -55.53
N GLY A 684 -20.34 -8.69 -54.61
CA GLY A 684 -19.17 -9.57 -54.76
C GLY A 684 -17.79 -8.90 -54.87
N ASN A 685 -17.68 -7.57 -54.74
CA ASN A 685 -16.39 -6.88 -54.70
C ASN A 685 -15.69 -7.08 -53.34
N THR A 686 -14.37 -6.91 -53.34
CA THR A 686 -13.58 -6.90 -52.11
C THR A 686 -13.90 -5.66 -51.26
N VAL A 687 -13.99 -5.86 -49.95
CA VAL A 687 -14.28 -4.82 -48.97
C VAL A 687 -13.16 -4.77 -47.94
N THR A 688 -12.53 -3.61 -47.77
CA THR A 688 -11.60 -3.40 -46.66
C THR A 688 -12.39 -3.09 -45.39
N GLU A 689 -12.32 -3.96 -44.39
CA GLU A 689 -12.84 -3.66 -43.06
C GLU A 689 -11.88 -2.73 -42.32
N LEU A 690 -12.36 -1.56 -41.87
CA LEU A 690 -11.55 -0.58 -41.15
C LEU A 690 -11.86 -0.61 -39.66
N SER A 691 -10.86 -0.25 -38.84
CA SER A 691 -11.07 -0.07 -37.40
C SER A 691 -12.06 1.06 -37.11
N ALA A 692 -12.72 1.01 -35.96
CA ALA A 692 -13.63 2.07 -35.53
C ALA A 692 -12.94 3.44 -35.47
N ALA A 693 -11.66 3.48 -35.06
CA ALA A 693 -10.86 4.70 -34.99
C ALA A 693 -10.59 5.29 -36.38
N ALA A 694 -10.15 4.48 -37.35
CA ALA A 694 -9.97 4.93 -38.73
C ALA A 694 -11.29 5.37 -39.37
N CYS A 695 -12.37 4.64 -39.10
CA CYS A 695 -13.69 5.03 -39.57
C CYS A 695 -14.13 6.38 -39.00
N ALA A 696 -13.75 6.73 -37.78
CA ALA A 696 -14.11 8.01 -37.17
C ALA A 696 -13.37 9.20 -37.80
N THR A 697 -12.22 8.98 -38.43
CA THR A 697 -11.44 10.04 -39.10
C THR A 697 -11.84 10.29 -40.54
N LEU A 698 -12.63 9.39 -41.15
CA LEU A 698 -13.02 9.48 -42.55
C LEU A 698 -14.30 10.33 -42.74
N PRO A 699 -14.39 11.15 -43.81
CA PRO A 699 -15.59 11.90 -44.14
C PRO A 699 -16.70 10.95 -44.62
N LYS A 700 -17.67 10.64 -43.75
CA LYS A 700 -18.78 9.69 -44.03
C LYS A 700 -20.14 10.37 -44.21
N ASP A 701 -20.14 11.66 -44.49
CA ASP A 701 -21.31 12.53 -44.67
C ASP A 701 -21.86 12.50 -46.11
N GLY A 702 -21.41 11.57 -46.95
CA GLY A 702 -21.88 11.45 -48.33
C GLY A 702 -23.34 11.00 -48.45
N PRO A 703 -24.07 11.43 -49.50
CA PRO A 703 -25.44 11.00 -49.74
C PRO A 703 -25.54 9.48 -49.84
N SER A 704 -26.47 8.88 -49.10
CA SER A 704 -26.66 7.41 -49.07
C SER A 704 -26.99 6.86 -50.46
N ILE A 705 -26.53 5.64 -50.75
CA ILE A 705 -26.72 4.92 -52.00
C ILE A 705 -27.81 3.86 -51.76
N PRO A 706 -29.02 4.01 -52.34
CA PRO A 706 -30.14 3.11 -52.08
C PRO A 706 -30.04 1.75 -52.80
N GLY A 707 -29.22 1.66 -53.85
CA GLY A 707 -29.10 0.46 -54.69
C GLY A 707 -27.65 0.15 -55.06
N ALA A 708 -27.43 -0.28 -56.31
CA ALA A 708 -26.10 -0.57 -56.81
C ALA A 708 -25.17 0.67 -56.77
N VAL A 709 -23.88 0.43 -56.58
CA VAL A 709 -22.87 1.49 -56.55
C VAL A 709 -22.51 1.89 -57.98
N PHE A 710 -22.84 3.12 -58.37
CA PHE A 710 -22.44 3.72 -59.64
C PHE A 710 -21.30 4.71 -59.44
N VAL A 711 -20.32 4.69 -60.34
CA VAL A 711 -19.19 5.61 -60.36
C VAL A 711 -19.07 6.28 -61.72
N THR A 712 -18.55 7.50 -61.75
CA THR A 712 -18.33 8.26 -62.99
C THR A 712 -17.07 9.11 -62.90
N ASP A 713 -16.39 9.32 -64.02
CA ASP A 713 -15.33 10.34 -64.14
C ASP A 713 -15.83 11.69 -64.69
N GLY A 714 -17.13 11.79 -64.98
CA GLY A 714 -17.78 12.92 -65.66
C GLY A 714 -18.12 12.62 -67.12
N THR A 715 -17.45 11.63 -67.74
CA THR A 715 -17.66 11.24 -69.15
C THR A 715 -18.14 9.79 -69.24
N ASN A 716 -17.49 8.88 -68.51
CA ASN A 716 -17.76 7.46 -68.47
C ASN A 716 -18.53 7.12 -67.18
N THR A 717 -19.37 6.08 -67.22
CA THR A 717 -20.06 5.55 -66.05
C THR A 717 -19.85 4.05 -65.94
N ALA A 718 -19.69 3.56 -64.70
CA ALA A 718 -19.63 2.14 -64.41
C ALA A 718 -20.47 1.78 -63.19
N VAL A 719 -20.91 0.53 -63.10
CA VAL A 719 -21.68 -0.02 -61.98
C VAL A 719 -20.92 -1.17 -61.33
N ALA A 720 -20.95 -1.26 -60.00
CA ALA A 720 -20.38 -2.37 -59.25
C ALA A 720 -21.10 -3.69 -59.54
N THR A 721 -20.33 -4.75 -59.77
CA THR A 721 -20.78 -6.12 -60.07
C THR A 721 -19.88 -7.13 -59.35
N SER A 722 -20.27 -8.42 -59.33
CA SER A 722 -19.54 -9.52 -58.65
C SER A 722 -18.08 -9.72 -59.03
N ARG A 723 -17.59 -9.03 -60.07
CA ARG A 723 -16.20 -9.13 -60.54
C ARG A 723 -15.61 -7.77 -60.92
N GLY A 724 -16.02 -6.70 -60.25
CA GLY A 724 -15.52 -5.35 -60.49
C GLY A 724 -16.58 -4.37 -60.99
N PHE A 725 -16.14 -3.31 -61.66
CA PHE A 725 -17.00 -2.23 -62.15
C PHE A 725 -17.22 -2.37 -63.65
N LEU A 726 -18.45 -2.74 -64.05
CA LEU A 726 -18.87 -2.86 -65.44
C LEU A 726 -19.06 -1.46 -66.04
N ARG A 727 -18.28 -1.12 -67.06
CA ARG A 727 -18.48 0.10 -67.85
C ARG A 727 -19.77 0.04 -68.65
N LEU A 728 -20.47 1.17 -68.69
CA LEU A 728 -21.75 1.34 -69.37
C LEU A 728 -21.54 2.32 -70.54
N PRO A 729 -21.66 1.87 -71.79
CA PRO A 729 -21.23 2.64 -72.96
C PRO A 729 -22.12 3.84 -73.28
N ASP A 730 -23.34 3.90 -72.74
CA ASP A 730 -24.33 4.92 -73.09
C ASP A 730 -25.38 5.14 -71.99
N THR A 731 -26.22 6.17 -72.15
CA THR A 731 -27.28 6.48 -71.17
C THR A 731 -28.34 5.37 -71.08
N ALA A 732 -28.57 4.60 -72.15
CA ALA A 732 -29.55 3.53 -72.16
C ALA A 732 -29.11 2.36 -71.27
N SER A 733 -27.84 1.95 -71.35
CA SER A 733 -27.22 0.94 -70.50
C SER A 733 -27.16 1.37 -69.02
N ILE A 734 -26.95 2.67 -68.74
CA ILE A 734 -27.05 3.24 -67.39
C ILE A 734 -28.46 3.07 -66.81
N ARG A 735 -29.50 3.46 -67.55
CA ARG A 735 -30.89 3.28 -67.09
C ARG A 735 -31.24 1.81 -66.91
N ARG A 736 -30.81 0.92 -67.82
CA ARG A 736 -31.03 -0.53 -67.70
C ARG A 736 -30.41 -1.10 -66.43
N ALA A 737 -29.19 -0.68 -66.09
CA ALA A 737 -28.51 -1.11 -64.87
C ALA A 737 -29.17 -0.58 -63.59
N ASN A 738 -29.98 0.49 -63.68
CA ASN A 738 -30.61 1.16 -62.53
C ASN A 738 -32.15 1.24 -62.65
N SER A 739 -32.78 0.14 -63.08
CA SER A 739 -34.25 0.00 -63.10
C SER A 739 -35.00 1.14 -63.82
N GLY A 740 -34.46 1.62 -64.94
CA GLY A 740 -35.07 2.63 -65.80
C GLY A 740 -34.73 4.10 -65.44
N THR A 741 -34.08 4.36 -64.31
CA THR A 741 -33.75 5.72 -63.84
C THR A 741 -32.25 6.02 -63.96
N ILE A 742 -31.87 7.30 -64.01
CA ILE A 742 -30.45 7.66 -63.95
C ILE A 742 -30.00 7.65 -62.48
N PRO A 743 -28.97 6.86 -62.11
CA PRO A 743 -28.51 6.75 -60.74
C PRO A 743 -27.75 7.99 -60.29
N ALA A 744 -27.70 8.20 -58.98
CA ALA A 744 -26.75 9.12 -58.36
C ALA A 744 -25.35 8.47 -58.36
N SER A 745 -24.54 8.79 -59.38
CA SER A 745 -23.17 8.29 -59.52
C SER A 745 -22.19 9.02 -58.61
N LYS A 746 -21.19 8.30 -58.10
CA LYS A 746 -20.09 8.88 -57.31
C LYS A 746 -18.94 9.26 -58.22
N TRP A 747 -18.53 10.53 -58.15
CA TRP A 747 -17.43 11.02 -58.97
C TRP A 747 -16.09 10.45 -58.49
N ILE A 748 -15.27 10.02 -59.43
CA ILE A 748 -13.87 9.62 -59.22
C ILE A 748 -13.00 10.19 -60.34
N THR A 749 -11.67 10.19 -60.19
CA THR A 749 -10.79 10.68 -61.26
C THR A 749 -10.80 9.73 -62.46
N ALA A 750 -10.61 10.26 -63.68
CA ALA A 750 -10.53 9.44 -64.89
C ALA A 750 -9.43 8.36 -64.83
N ALA A 751 -8.27 8.69 -64.26
CA ALA A 751 -7.18 7.73 -64.05
C ALA A 751 -7.60 6.59 -63.10
N TYR A 752 -8.33 6.90 -62.02
CA TYR A 752 -8.81 5.87 -61.11
C TYR A 752 -9.93 5.03 -61.73
N PHE A 753 -10.86 5.67 -62.43
CA PHE A 753 -11.91 5.01 -63.20
C PHE A 753 -11.31 3.99 -64.18
N ALA A 754 -10.23 4.37 -64.87
CA ALA A 754 -9.52 3.49 -65.79
C ALA A 754 -8.90 2.26 -65.10
N SER A 755 -8.45 2.41 -63.85
CA SER A 755 -7.82 1.34 -63.05
C SER A 755 -8.82 0.44 -62.31
N LEU A 756 -10.12 0.75 -62.33
CA LEU A 756 -11.12 -0.09 -61.66
C LEU A 756 -11.12 -1.50 -62.27
N PRO A 757 -11.17 -2.57 -61.44
CA PRO A 757 -11.26 -3.93 -61.94
C PRO A 757 -12.44 -4.07 -62.89
N GLN A 758 -12.20 -4.57 -64.11
CA GLN A 758 -13.26 -4.77 -65.11
C GLN A 758 -13.66 -6.26 -65.14
N PRO A 759 -14.96 -6.59 -65.15
CA PRO A 759 -15.39 -7.96 -65.41
C PRO A 759 -15.06 -8.36 -66.86
N SER A 760 -14.62 -9.61 -67.09
CA SER A 760 -14.39 -10.16 -68.43
C SER A 760 -15.70 -10.20 -69.25
N THR A 761 -15.74 -9.43 -70.34
CA THR A 761 -16.75 -9.28 -71.42
C THR A 761 -18.16 -9.88 -71.23
N LEU A 762 -19.17 -9.03 -71.47
CA LEU A 762 -20.58 -9.41 -71.63
C LEU A 762 -20.74 -10.56 -72.65
N PRO A 763 -21.73 -11.47 -72.49
CA PRO A 763 -21.99 -12.52 -73.48
C PRO A 763 -22.41 -11.94 -74.83
N GLY A 764 -21.76 -12.39 -75.90
CA GLY A 764 -22.04 -11.99 -77.28
C GLY A 764 -23.15 -12.83 -77.93
N ALA A 765 -23.60 -12.44 -79.12
CA ALA A 765 -24.48 -13.28 -79.95
C ALA A 765 -23.80 -14.64 -80.20
N GLY A 766 -24.57 -15.73 -80.16
CA GLY A 766 -24.04 -17.10 -80.26
C GLY A 766 -23.60 -17.73 -78.93
N ASP A 767 -23.55 -16.97 -77.82
CA ASP A 767 -23.19 -17.52 -76.51
C ASP A 767 -24.36 -18.30 -75.87
N LEU A 768 -24.03 -19.39 -75.17
CA LEU A 768 -24.94 -20.04 -74.21
C LEU A 768 -24.71 -19.45 -72.82
N VAL A 769 -25.78 -18.99 -72.15
CA VAL A 769 -25.69 -18.35 -70.84
C VAL A 769 -26.69 -18.91 -69.83
N ARG A 770 -26.31 -18.88 -68.56
CA ARG A 770 -27.19 -19.13 -67.41
C ARG A 770 -27.04 -18.01 -66.40
N ALA A 771 -28.15 -17.40 -65.98
CA ALA A 771 -28.11 -16.44 -64.87
C ALA A 771 -27.74 -17.18 -63.57
N SER A 772 -26.96 -16.55 -62.68
CA SER A 772 -26.50 -17.20 -61.44
C SER A 772 -27.64 -17.64 -60.52
N ASP A 773 -28.81 -17.01 -60.64
CA ASP A 773 -30.05 -17.29 -59.91
C ASP A 773 -31.06 -18.16 -60.68
N SER A 774 -30.72 -18.61 -61.90
CA SER A 774 -31.61 -19.39 -62.76
C SER A 774 -31.02 -20.76 -63.10
N ALA A 775 -31.87 -21.78 -63.17
CA ALA A 775 -31.49 -23.11 -63.67
C ALA A 775 -31.49 -23.18 -65.21
N THR A 776 -32.08 -22.19 -65.88
CA THR A 776 -32.35 -22.24 -67.32
C THR A 776 -31.19 -21.68 -68.13
N VAL A 777 -30.74 -22.45 -69.12
CA VAL A 777 -29.76 -21.98 -70.11
C VAL A 777 -30.51 -21.34 -71.27
N SER A 778 -30.05 -20.17 -71.69
CA SER A 778 -30.55 -19.47 -72.88
C SER A 778 -29.42 -19.29 -73.88
N PHE A 779 -29.76 -19.32 -75.17
CA PHE A 779 -28.89 -18.96 -76.26
C PHE A 779 -29.07 -17.47 -76.57
N ILE A 780 -27.98 -16.72 -76.70
CA ILE A 780 -28.03 -15.28 -76.99
C ILE A 780 -28.18 -15.08 -78.49
N ASP A 781 -29.25 -14.39 -78.88
CA ASP A 781 -29.56 -14.06 -80.27
C ASP A 781 -29.69 -12.55 -80.45
N GLY A 782 -28.58 -11.88 -80.79
CA GLY A 782 -28.49 -10.42 -80.83
C GLY A 782 -28.92 -9.74 -79.51
N GLU A 783 -29.98 -8.93 -79.58
CA GLU A 783 -30.61 -8.23 -78.45
C GLU A 783 -31.60 -9.11 -77.65
N HIS A 784 -31.90 -10.32 -78.13
CA HIS A 784 -32.84 -11.24 -77.53
C HIS A 784 -32.12 -12.47 -76.95
N ARG A 785 -32.89 -13.32 -76.26
CA ARG A 785 -32.45 -14.66 -75.90
C ARG A 785 -33.48 -15.70 -76.30
N LEU A 786 -33.00 -16.88 -76.66
CA LEU A 786 -33.80 -18.04 -77.04
C LEU A 786 -33.66 -19.13 -75.97
N GLY A 787 -34.75 -19.80 -75.62
CA GLY A 787 -34.72 -20.95 -74.71
C GLY A 787 -34.07 -22.16 -75.38
N VAL A 788 -33.22 -22.89 -74.66
CA VAL A 788 -32.59 -24.11 -75.17
C VAL A 788 -33.47 -25.32 -74.81
N PRO A 789 -34.10 -26.01 -75.77
CA PRO A 789 -35.07 -27.07 -75.47
C PRO A 789 -34.40 -28.36 -74.99
N ASN A 790 -33.19 -28.64 -75.49
CA ASN A 790 -32.34 -29.74 -75.08
C ASN A 790 -30.90 -29.47 -75.56
N TRP A 791 -29.95 -30.28 -75.08
CA TRP A 791 -28.53 -30.12 -75.40
C TRP A 791 -28.09 -30.69 -76.76
N GLY A 792 -28.96 -31.40 -77.48
CA GLY A 792 -28.68 -31.86 -78.84
C GLY A 792 -28.70 -30.71 -79.83
N VAL A 793 -29.67 -29.80 -79.70
CA VAL A 793 -29.84 -28.67 -80.64
C VAL A 793 -28.60 -27.76 -80.70
N PRO A 794 -28.03 -27.27 -79.58
CA PRO A 794 -26.77 -26.51 -79.62
C PRO A 794 -25.60 -27.31 -80.20
N ALA A 795 -25.53 -28.62 -79.93
CA ALA A 795 -24.46 -29.48 -80.42
C ALA A 795 -24.50 -29.60 -81.96
N ASP A 796 -25.69 -29.82 -82.54
CA ASP A 796 -25.85 -29.88 -84.00
C ASP A 796 -25.69 -28.52 -84.68
N LEU A 797 -25.99 -27.40 -83.99
CA LEU A 797 -25.69 -26.04 -84.42
C LEU A 797 -24.20 -25.68 -84.37
N GLY A 798 -23.38 -26.47 -83.68
CA GLY A 798 -21.93 -26.23 -83.56
C GLY A 798 -21.58 -25.23 -82.46
N VAL A 799 -22.53 -24.95 -81.58
CA VAL A 799 -22.33 -24.12 -80.39
C VAL A 799 -21.78 -25.02 -79.30
N GLN A 800 -20.60 -24.67 -78.76
CA GLN A 800 -19.93 -25.44 -77.71
C GLN A 800 -20.91 -25.74 -76.56
N PRO A 801 -21.01 -26.99 -76.05
CA PRO A 801 -22.05 -27.39 -75.07
C PRO A 801 -21.84 -26.78 -73.67
N ARG A 802 -20.88 -25.87 -73.50
CA ARG A 802 -20.59 -25.19 -72.24
C ARG A 802 -21.25 -23.81 -72.25
N TYR A 803 -22.08 -23.57 -71.25
CA TYR A 803 -22.70 -22.27 -71.02
C TYR A 803 -21.88 -21.43 -70.02
N ARG A 804 -21.98 -20.10 -70.11
CA ARG A 804 -21.36 -19.15 -69.18
C ARG A 804 -22.34 -18.80 -68.06
N ILE A 805 -21.89 -18.80 -66.80
CA ILE A 805 -22.67 -18.27 -65.68
C ILE A 805 -22.43 -16.77 -65.58
N VAL A 806 -23.51 -15.98 -65.59
CA VAL A 806 -23.48 -14.51 -65.59
C VAL A 806 -24.43 -13.92 -64.54
N ALA A 807 -24.23 -12.64 -64.20
CA ALA A 807 -25.09 -11.93 -63.26
C ALA A 807 -26.52 -11.83 -63.81
N PRO A 808 -27.57 -11.87 -62.96
CA PRO A 808 -28.96 -11.84 -63.41
C PRO A 808 -29.30 -10.64 -64.31
N PRO A 809 -28.81 -9.41 -64.06
CA PRO A 809 -29.04 -8.28 -64.95
C PRO A 809 -28.47 -8.46 -66.36
N ALA A 810 -27.35 -9.17 -66.52
CA ALA A 810 -26.73 -9.39 -67.84
C ALA A 810 -27.56 -10.31 -68.75
N VAL A 811 -28.49 -11.09 -68.16
CA VAL A 811 -29.46 -11.93 -68.89
C VAL A 811 -30.80 -11.23 -68.97
N ALA A 812 -31.26 -10.63 -67.86
CA ALA A 812 -32.56 -9.98 -67.74
C ALA A 812 -32.77 -8.82 -68.73
N THR A 813 -31.69 -8.16 -69.15
CA THR A 813 -31.77 -7.07 -70.15
C THR A 813 -32.10 -7.54 -71.56
N ARG A 814 -32.01 -8.84 -71.86
CA ARG A 814 -32.39 -9.43 -73.16
C ARG A 814 -33.69 -10.23 -72.99
N PRO A 815 -34.81 -9.85 -73.61
CA PRO A 815 -36.07 -10.56 -73.40
C PRO A 815 -36.02 -11.95 -74.03
N LEU A 816 -36.68 -12.91 -73.38
CA LEU A 816 -36.85 -14.26 -73.89
C LEU A 816 -37.98 -14.23 -74.93
N VAL A 817 -37.64 -14.31 -76.22
CA VAL A 817 -38.60 -14.07 -77.31
C VAL A 817 -39.12 -15.34 -77.97
N ALA A 818 -38.38 -16.45 -77.87
CA ALA A 818 -38.78 -17.73 -78.43
C ALA A 818 -37.99 -18.90 -77.82
N GLN A 819 -38.35 -20.12 -78.19
CA GLN A 819 -37.51 -21.30 -78.01
C GLN A 819 -36.65 -21.48 -79.26
N LEU A 820 -35.41 -21.94 -79.09
CA LEU A 820 -34.57 -22.42 -80.17
C LEU A 820 -35.16 -23.76 -80.66
N ALA A 821 -36.20 -23.69 -81.47
CA ALA A 821 -37.12 -24.79 -81.81
C ALA A 821 -36.55 -25.82 -82.80
N GLY A 822 -35.26 -26.14 -82.68
CA GLY A 822 -34.58 -27.17 -83.45
C GLY A 822 -33.34 -26.67 -84.20
N VAL A 823 -32.94 -27.45 -85.20
CA VAL A 823 -31.74 -27.22 -86.02
C VAL A 823 -32.05 -26.54 -87.36
N PHE A 824 -33.32 -26.23 -87.63
CA PHE A 824 -33.74 -25.48 -88.80
C PHE A 824 -33.76 -23.99 -88.46
N VAL A 825 -32.84 -23.23 -89.04
CA VAL A 825 -32.65 -21.81 -88.73
C VAL A 825 -32.62 -20.97 -90.00
N ARG A 826 -33.03 -19.72 -89.90
CA ARG A 826 -33.00 -18.75 -90.99
C ARG A 826 -31.97 -17.67 -90.66
N CYS A 827 -31.01 -17.51 -91.56
CA CYS A 827 -30.00 -16.46 -91.51
C CYS A 827 -30.19 -15.54 -92.70
N GLY A 828 -30.59 -14.29 -92.44
CA GLY A 828 -31.07 -13.38 -93.47
C GLY A 828 -32.24 -14.00 -94.26
N SER A 829 -32.06 -14.20 -95.57
CA SER A 829 -33.05 -14.79 -96.47
C SER A 829 -32.83 -16.28 -96.77
N VAL A 830 -31.83 -16.93 -96.16
CA VAL A 830 -31.45 -18.32 -96.46
C VAL A 830 -31.80 -19.22 -95.27
N ASP A 831 -32.45 -20.34 -95.59
CA ASP A 831 -32.79 -21.38 -94.62
C ASP A 831 -31.70 -22.44 -94.57
N TYR A 832 -31.37 -22.87 -93.35
CA TYR A 832 -30.34 -23.86 -93.08
C TYR A 832 -30.88 -24.98 -92.21
N VAL A 833 -30.28 -26.15 -92.35
CA VAL A 833 -30.39 -27.25 -91.37
C VAL A 833 -29.01 -27.55 -90.80
N ALA A 834 -28.92 -27.64 -89.48
CA ALA A 834 -27.68 -27.92 -88.77
C ALA A 834 -27.56 -29.40 -88.42
N ALA A 835 -26.38 -29.97 -88.62
CA ALA A 835 -26.02 -31.30 -88.16
C ALA A 835 -24.53 -31.36 -87.85
N GLN A 836 -24.16 -31.92 -86.69
CA GLN A 836 -22.77 -32.08 -86.26
C GLN A 836 -21.93 -30.79 -86.32
N GLY A 837 -22.55 -29.64 -86.08
CA GLY A 837 -21.89 -28.35 -86.05
C GLY A 837 -21.61 -27.71 -87.40
N VAL A 838 -22.27 -28.19 -88.46
CA VAL A 838 -22.22 -27.57 -89.79
C VAL A 838 -23.65 -27.33 -90.27
N LEU A 839 -23.90 -26.13 -90.78
CA LEU A 839 -25.18 -25.72 -91.33
C LEU A 839 -25.14 -25.80 -92.85
N SER A 840 -26.02 -26.61 -93.42
CA SER A 840 -26.20 -26.77 -94.86
C SER A 840 -27.41 -25.95 -95.32
N ALA A 841 -27.24 -25.12 -96.35
CA ALA A 841 -28.34 -24.36 -96.93
C ALA A 841 -29.38 -25.31 -97.57
N ILE A 842 -30.67 -25.02 -97.40
CA ILE A 842 -31.78 -25.86 -97.85
C ILE A 842 -32.81 -25.07 -98.65
N THR A 843 -33.51 -25.77 -99.55
CA THR A 843 -34.66 -25.21 -100.27
C THR A 843 -35.95 -25.35 -99.46
N PRO A 844 -37.06 -24.70 -99.85
CA PRO A 844 -38.36 -24.93 -99.21
C PRO A 844 -38.80 -26.40 -99.21
N ALA A 845 -38.39 -27.19 -100.20
CA ALA A 845 -38.62 -28.64 -100.23
C ALA A 845 -37.87 -29.38 -99.11
N GLY A 846 -36.69 -28.88 -98.73
CA GLY A 846 -35.89 -29.41 -97.62
C GLY A 846 -36.46 -29.11 -96.23
N LEU A 847 -37.29 -28.07 -96.09
CA LEU A 847 -38.00 -27.80 -94.84
C LEU A 847 -39.12 -28.81 -94.56
N GLY A 848 -39.74 -29.37 -95.61
CA GLY A 848 -40.87 -30.29 -95.45
C GLY A 848 -42.04 -29.70 -94.65
N GLY A 849 -42.20 -28.36 -94.66
CA GLY A 849 -43.20 -27.62 -93.87
C GLY A 849 -42.76 -27.21 -92.46
N ILE A 850 -41.52 -27.51 -92.04
CA ILE A 850 -40.96 -27.03 -90.77
C ILE A 850 -40.71 -25.52 -90.87
N VAL A 851 -41.09 -24.76 -89.84
CA VAL A 851 -40.82 -23.31 -89.76
C VAL A 851 -39.44 -23.09 -89.12
N PRO A 852 -38.45 -22.52 -89.85
CA PRO A 852 -37.13 -22.27 -89.29
C PRO A 852 -37.17 -21.11 -88.29
N VAL A 853 -36.28 -21.16 -87.29
CA VAL A 853 -36.11 -20.06 -86.32
C VAL A 853 -35.27 -18.97 -86.98
N ALA A 854 -35.82 -17.76 -87.10
CA ALA A 854 -35.06 -16.60 -87.56
C ALA A 854 -34.03 -16.19 -86.50
N LEU A 855 -32.76 -16.10 -86.90
CA LEU A 855 -31.66 -15.67 -86.06
C LEU A 855 -31.17 -14.28 -86.50
N ASP A 856 -30.67 -13.50 -85.54
CA ASP A 856 -30.03 -12.22 -85.79
C ASP A 856 -28.74 -12.40 -86.61
N ASP A 857 -28.42 -11.40 -87.44
CA ASP A 857 -27.24 -11.44 -88.30
C ASP A 857 -25.93 -11.63 -87.51
N ALA A 858 -25.82 -11.04 -86.32
CA ALA A 858 -24.66 -11.23 -85.45
C ALA A 858 -24.56 -12.68 -84.98
N THR A 859 -25.68 -13.33 -84.65
CA THR A 859 -25.72 -14.75 -84.28
C THR A 859 -25.34 -15.64 -85.45
N CYS A 860 -25.89 -15.38 -86.63
CA CYS A 860 -25.59 -16.14 -87.85
C CYS A 860 -24.10 -16.11 -88.20
N SER A 861 -23.43 -14.98 -87.98
CA SER A 861 -21.97 -14.86 -88.21
C SER A 861 -21.12 -15.75 -87.30
N THR A 862 -21.68 -16.24 -86.18
CA THR A 862 -20.97 -17.16 -85.26
C THR A 862 -21.13 -18.63 -85.63
N LEU A 863 -22.06 -18.97 -86.53
CA LEU A 863 -22.38 -20.33 -86.92
C LEU A 863 -21.57 -20.77 -88.15
N ASN A 864 -21.31 -22.07 -88.25
CA ASN A 864 -20.57 -22.63 -89.38
C ASN A 864 -21.50 -22.90 -90.58
N LEU A 865 -21.71 -21.89 -91.40
CA LEU A 865 -22.60 -21.93 -92.58
C LEU A 865 -21.96 -22.57 -93.83
N THR A 866 -20.88 -23.34 -93.69
CA THR A 866 -20.09 -23.88 -94.82
C THR A 866 -20.59 -25.23 -95.36
N GLY A 867 -21.72 -25.74 -94.88
CA GLY A 867 -22.26 -27.03 -95.29
C GLY A 867 -22.69 -27.05 -96.76
N ALA A 868 -22.41 -28.16 -97.45
CA ALA A 868 -22.86 -28.36 -98.83
C ALA A 868 -24.40 -28.21 -98.93
N PRO A 869 -24.94 -27.43 -99.88
CA PRO A 869 -26.38 -27.20 -100.02
C PRO A 869 -27.18 -28.49 -100.32
N ILE A 870 -28.42 -28.54 -99.83
CA ILE A 870 -29.37 -29.64 -100.07
C ILE A 870 -30.55 -29.11 -100.88
N ALA A 871 -30.64 -29.53 -102.15
CA ALA A 871 -31.67 -29.04 -103.08
C ALA A 871 -33.03 -29.72 -102.89
N GLY A 872 -33.06 -30.96 -102.37
CA GLY A 872 -34.26 -31.79 -102.21
C GLY A 872 -34.74 -31.89 -100.76
N ARG A 873 -35.48 -32.96 -100.45
CA ARG A 873 -35.95 -33.25 -99.09
C ARG A 873 -34.76 -33.49 -98.16
N VAL A 874 -34.87 -33.07 -96.90
CA VAL A 874 -33.84 -33.37 -95.89
C VAL A 874 -34.13 -34.72 -95.26
N PHE A 875 -33.13 -35.59 -95.29
CA PHE A 875 -33.14 -36.90 -94.63
C PHE A 875 -32.21 -36.84 -93.41
N VAL A 876 -32.71 -37.29 -92.26
CA VAL A 876 -31.97 -37.23 -91.00
C VAL A 876 -31.93 -38.60 -90.33
N GLN A 877 -30.88 -38.86 -89.58
CA GLN A 877 -30.70 -40.06 -88.80
C GLN A 877 -30.16 -39.67 -87.43
N ALA A 878 -30.70 -40.28 -86.39
CA ALA A 878 -30.21 -40.07 -85.04
C ALA A 878 -28.85 -40.79 -84.89
N ALA A 879 -27.85 -40.15 -84.27
CA ALA A 879 -26.52 -40.71 -84.07
C ALA A 879 -26.58 -42.09 -83.38
N GLY A 880 -26.13 -43.13 -84.09
CA GLY A 880 -26.16 -44.51 -83.62
C GLY A 880 -27.49 -45.25 -83.78
N ALA A 881 -28.51 -44.64 -84.39
CA ALA A 881 -29.78 -45.29 -84.70
C ALA A 881 -29.84 -45.74 -86.17
N ALA A 882 -30.48 -46.87 -86.48
CA ALA A 882 -30.65 -47.32 -87.86
C ALA A 882 -31.79 -46.60 -88.62
N GLN A 883 -32.75 -46.02 -87.90
CA GLN A 883 -33.93 -45.39 -88.49
C GLN A 883 -33.59 -44.05 -89.16
N VAL A 884 -33.89 -43.94 -90.46
CA VAL A 884 -33.84 -42.69 -91.22
C VAL A 884 -35.23 -42.04 -91.22
N TYR A 885 -35.25 -40.71 -91.14
CA TYR A 885 -36.45 -39.90 -91.22
C TYR A 885 -36.34 -38.93 -92.39
N VAL A 886 -37.48 -38.57 -92.99
CA VAL A 886 -37.59 -37.49 -93.98
C VAL A 886 -38.40 -36.34 -93.39
N THR A 887 -38.03 -35.12 -93.76
CA THR A 887 -38.80 -33.90 -93.44
C THR A 887 -40.10 -33.86 -94.25
N GLU A 888 -41.24 -33.88 -93.55
CA GLU A 888 -42.57 -33.86 -94.17
C GLU A 888 -43.64 -33.37 -93.17
N ASN A 889 -44.66 -32.66 -93.67
CA ASN A 889 -45.80 -32.15 -92.88
C ASN A 889 -45.42 -31.41 -91.58
N GLY A 890 -44.34 -30.64 -91.60
CA GLY A 890 -43.87 -29.86 -90.45
C GLY A 890 -43.16 -30.69 -89.36
N GLY A 891 -42.73 -31.91 -89.68
CA GLY A 891 -42.00 -32.78 -88.74
C GLY A 891 -41.11 -33.80 -89.44
N LEU A 892 -40.72 -34.83 -88.67
CA LEU A 892 -39.92 -35.96 -89.14
C LEU A 892 -40.80 -37.20 -89.27
N ARG A 893 -40.90 -37.74 -90.49
CA ARG A 893 -41.59 -39.01 -90.77
C ARG A 893 -40.56 -40.14 -90.92
N PRO A 894 -40.68 -41.27 -90.19
CA PRO A 894 -39.79 -42.41 -90.38
C PRO A 894 -40.01 -43.02 -91.77
N LEU A 895 -38.92 -43.39 -92.44
CA LEU A 895 -38.99 -44.20 -93.65
C LEU A 895 -39.47 -45.62 -93.29
N ARG A 896 -40.43 -46.13 -94.05
CA ARG A 896 -40.92 -47.52 -93.94
C ARG A 896 -39.96 -48.46 -94.66
N GLY A 897 -39.99 -49.75 -94.31
CA GLY A 897 -39.06 -50.75 -94.84
C GLY A 897 -39.12 -50.95 -96.37
N ASP A 898 -40.22 -50.55 -97.00
CA ASP A 898 -40.47 -50.57 -98.44
C ASP A 898 -40.10 -49.23 -99.14
N GLU A 899 -39.80 -48.18 -98.38
CA GLU A 899 -39.40 -46.87 -98.93
C GLU A 899 -37.87 -46.75 -98.99
N SER A 900 -37.34 -46.29 -100.13
CA SER A 900 -35.92 -45.90 -100.23
C SER A 900 -35.76 -44.38 -100.19
N ALA A 901 -34.75 -43.90 -99.46
CA ALA A 901 -34.43 -42.47 -99.40
C ALA A 901 -34.13 -41.89 -100.79
N THR A 902 -33.49 -42.68 -101.66
CA THR A 902 -33.23 -42.34 -103.07
C THR A 902 -34.52 -42.11 -103.87
N ALA A 903 -35.53 -42.98 -103.73
CA ALA A 903 -36.81 -42.81 -104.43
C ALA A 903 -37.55 -41.54 -103.96
N LEU A 904 -37.57 -41.30 -102.64
CA LEU A 904 -38.17 -40.09 -102.06
C LEU A 904 -37.41 -38.80 -102.38
N ASN A 905 -36.15 -38.92 -102.83
CA ASN A 905 -35.30 -37.82 -103.25
C ASN A 905 -35.21 -37.68 -104.79
N GLY A 906 -36.25 -38.11 -105.52
CA GLY A 906 -36.33 -37.94 -106.97
C GLY A 906 -35.32 -38.79 -107.76
N GLY A 907 -34.93 -39.96 -107.23
CA GLY A 907 -34.02 -40.89 -107.89
C GLY A 907 -32.53 -40.64 -107.63
N THR A 908 -32.17 -39.59 -106.89
CA THR A 908 -30.77 -39.28 -106.53
C THR A 908 -30.49 -39.70 -105.09
N ALA A 909 -29.35 -40.35 -104.81
CA ALA A 909 -29.00 -40.76 -103.45
C ALA A 909 -28.89 -39.54 -102.52
N PRO A 910 -29.73 -39.41 -101.47
CA PRO A 910 -29.71 -38.24 -100.60
C PRO A 910 -28.54 -38.30 -99.63
N ARG A 911 -28.08 -37.13 -99.20
CA ARG A 911 -27.22 -37.01 -98.01
C ARG A 911 -28.10 -37.18 -96.76
N ILE A 912 -27.80 -38.21 -95.97
CA ILE A 912 -28.43 -38.40 -94.67
C ILE A 912 -27.64 -37.62 -93.63
N LEU A 913 -28.28 -36.65 -92.98
CA LEU A 913 -27.69 -35.86 -91.91
C LEU A 913 -27.77 -36.63 -90.60
N VAL A 914 -26.62 -36.99 -90.05
CA VAL A 914 -26.54 -37.61 -88.72
C VAL A 914 -26.62 -36.50 -87.67
N MET A 915 -27.61 -36.55 -86.78
CA MET A 915 -27.86 -35.54 -85.75
C MET A 915 -27.82 -36.15 -84.35
N ASP A 916 -27.67 -35.34 -83.31
CA ASP A 916 -27.78 -35.80 -81.93
C ASP A 916 -29.16 -36.45 -81.67
N ASN A 917 -29.18 -37.55 -80.91
CA ASN A 917 -30.42 -38.28 -80.63
C ASN A 917 -31.49 -37.40 -79.96
N ARG A 918 -31.07 -36.41 -79.15
CA ARG A 918 -31.97 -35.46 -78.48
C ARG A 918 -32.54 -34.43 -79.46
N THR A 919 -31.77 -34.05 -80.49
CA THR A 919 -32.27 -33.21 -81.59
C THR A 919 -33.37 -33.94 -82.35
N VAL A 920 -33.10 -35.16 -82.80
CA VAL A 920 -34.06 -35.96 -83.57
C VAL A 920 -35.30 -36.30 -82.73
N GLY A 921 -35.13 -36.55 -81.44
CA GLY A 921 -36.23 -36.78 -80.50
C GLY A 921 -37.06 -35.52 -80.18
N GLY A 922 -36.45 -34.33 -80.26
CA GLY A 922 -37.10 -33.04 -80.00
C GLY A 922 -37.92 -32.48 -81.16
N ILE A 923 -37.71 -32.98 -82.39
CA ILE A 923 -38.50 -32.57 -83.56
C ILE A 923 -39.78 -33.43 -83.64
N PRO A 924 -40.98 -32.82 -83.82
CA PRO A 924 -42.25 -33.55 -83.90
C PRO A 924 -42.22 -34.69 -84.93
N LYS A 925 -42.73 -35.86 -84.53
CA LYS A 925 -42.93 -36.99 -85.45
C LYS A 925 -44.31 -36.89 -86.10
N ARG A 926 -44.38 -37.13 -87.40
CA ARG A 926 -45.60 -37.04 -88.21
C ARG A 926 -45.85 -38.30 -89.00
#